data_AF-A0A8C7M4S0-F1
#
_entry.id   AF-A0A8C7M4S0-F1
#
_cell.length_a   1.000
_cell.length_b   1.000
_cell.length_c   1.000
_cell.angle_alpha   90.00
_cell.angle_beta   90.00
_cell.angle_gamma   90.00
#
_symmetry.space_group_name_H-M   'P 1'
#
loop_
_entity.id
_entity.type
_entity.pdbx_description
1 polymer ?
#
loop_
_entity_poly.entity_id
_entity_poly.type
_entity_poly.pdbx_seq_one_letter_code
_entity_poly.pdbx_strand_id
1 'polypeptide(L)'
;MRRLTHWYRAVINNNLTSLSSVRGYLSRSYSQVQTDFSSNRVRRTFTDFFHELYQHIIVPSSPVRPRGDPSLLFVNAGMNQFKPIFLGAADPRSEMATYRRVVNSQKCVRAGGKHNDLEDVGRDVYHHTFFEMLGNWSFGDYFKEEACIMAWRLLTEEYRIPPERLYVSYFAGDATSGLPADEETRHIWLSMGVPSDHLLPFGMKDNFWEMGEIGPCGPCTEIHYDHIGGRNAASLVNADSPDVVEIWNLVFMQYNREADHSLRSLPQFSVDTGMGLERLVTVLQGQRSNYDTDLFTPLLSAIQQRSNCPEYRGRTGEADVGKVDMAYRVVADHVRTLSVCIADGVYPGMSGAELVLRRILRRAVRFSTEVLQAPEGALASLVPTVAHILVSWAIMDIINENEAQFLSSLKQGRRVIDRTLQRLESNDTLFPVPVAWSLHRNLGFPLDLIGLMLEEQGLSVDQRALDVLAIESQNLRCQVQTSVGDTLVHLDLHSLAQLQSGEVPHTDDSPKYHYSLAQDGKYVFQPCHATVQALYCGQTLVSEVAGGQRCGVVLDRTCFYAEQGGQSHDQGYFIRDGLPDVLYPVEAVQLAGGYVVHQVTAAEVLRKGDQVQLYLDEPQRLACMVKHTATHVLNFALRQLLGSSVEQRGSHVAADRLRFDFSGSLSIPQLQEIERSIHNIITENNAVYIEEVPLARAKDIPGLRTVDEVYPDPVRVVSVAVPVADLYDSQTDRWTSVELCCGTHLLTTGEIGDLVIISERQMVKGISRIVAVTGDDAREAREAGQVLTQEVESLSARLATVASPSLADANRLAKEVGILTDAVDCTPIPQWKRRELQTRLKGLQRTTNTSIRKLETKEVSQTHNPILIPFDRAPGTLIMLLSHQQPSGKVMSLTSLDWALTVCARLGGNAGGSATVAKGTGSGANLTEALSSQILGI
;
A
#
# COMPACT_ATOMS: atom_id res chain seq x y z
N MET A 1 38.63 27.78 -10.57
CA MET A 1 38.74 26.74 -9.51
C MET A 1 39.45 27.17 -8.20
N ARG A 2 39.61 28.47 -7.86
CA ARG A 2 40.12 28.90 -6.52
C ARG A 2 39.25 29.94 -5.78
N ARG A 3 38.02 30.19 -6.24
CA ARG A 3 37.06 31.10 -5.58
C ARG A 3 35.72 30.46 -5.18
N LEU A 4 35.48 29.19 -5.52
CA LEU A 4 34.31 28.41 -5.07
C LEU A 4 34.52 27.69 -3.72
N THR A 5 35.76 27.63 -3.23
CA THR A 5 36.14 26.98 -1.96
C THR A 5 35.89 27.83 -0.72
N HIS A 6 35.55 29.12 -0.85
CA HIS A 6 35.25 29.99 0.31
C HIS A 6 33.77 30.00 0.69
N TRP A 7 32.86 29.82 -0.27
CA TRP A 7 31.42 29.76 0.02
C TRP A 7 31.03 28.41 0.63
N TYR A 8 31.65 27.31 0.17
CA TYR A 8 31.44 25.96 0.71
C TYR A 8 31.91 25.81 2.17
N ARG A 9 32.95 26.54 2.60
CA ARG A 9 33.41 26.53 4.01
C ARG A 9 32.55 27.40 4.94
N ALA A 10 31.87 28.42 4.43
CA ALA A 10 31.01 29.28 5.26
C ALA A 10 29.68 28.60 5.63
N VAL A 11 29.11 27.80 4.72
CA VAL A 11 27.86 27.04 4.98
C VAL A 11 28.11 25.84 5.89
N ILE A 12 29.29 25.20 5.80
CA ILE A 12 29.67 24.12 6.72
C ILE A 12 29.94 24.67 8.14
N ASN A 13 30.55 25.85 8.28
CA ASN A 13 30.83 26.42 9.61
C ASN A 13 29.59 27.00 10.31
N ASN A 14 28.59 27.52 9.59
CA ASN A 14 27.36 28.01 10.23
C ASN A 14 26.38 26.90 10.64
N ASN A 15 26.53 25.67 10.13
CA ASN A 15 25.81 24.49 10.63
C ASN A 15 26.59 23.75 11.73
N LEU A 16 27.87 24.08 11.96
CA LEU A 16 28.67 23.49 13.05
C LEU A 16 28.43 24.17 14.41
N THR A 17 27.89 25.38 14.45
CA THR A 17 27.56 26.07 15.71
C THR A 17 26.26 25.58 16.35
N SER A 18 25.39 24.86 15.64
CA SER A 18 24.29 24.08 16.25
C SER A 18 24.70 22.65 16.64
N LEU A 19 25.86 22.18 16.18
CA LEU A 19 26.40 20.85 16.51
C LEU A 19 27.23 20.84 17.81
N SER A 20 27.77 21.98 18.25
CA SER A 20 28.49 22.08 19.52
C SER A 20 27.57 22.03 20.74
N SER A 21 26.31 22.45 20.60
CA SER A 21 25.31 22.32 21.67
C SER A 21 24.73 20.91 21.77
N VAL A 22 24.86 20.05 20.76
CA VAL A 22 24.42 18.64 20.85
C VAL A 22 25.54 17.74 21.40
N ARG A 23 26.80 18.03 21.08
CA ARG A 23 27.96 17.29 21.63
C ARG A 23 28.17 17.50 23.14
N GLY A 24 27.74 18.64 23.69
CA GLY A 24 27.90 18.98 25.10
C GLY A 24 26.93 18.27 26.06
N TYR A 25 25.81 17.73 25.57
CA TYR A 25 24.80 17.07 26.41
C TYR A 25 24.94 15.54 26.49
N LEU A 26 25.84 14.94 25.71
CA LEU A 26 25.97 13.47 25.60
C LEU A 26 27.20 12.90 26.33
N SER A 27 27.94 13.69 27.11
CA SER A 27 29.17 13.24 27.79
C SER A 27 29.03 12.86 29.27
N ARG A 28 27.81 12.72 29.80
CA ARG A 28 27.61 12.13 31.14
C ARG A 28 27.64 10.60 31.05
N SER A 29 28.84 10.06 31.24
CA SER A 29 29.17 8.67 31.62
C SER A 29 28.10 7.61 31.34
N TYR A 30 28.11 7.08 30.11
CA TYR A 30 27.50 5.79 29.81
C TYR A 30 28.33 4.70 30.49
N SER A 31 27.75 3.94 31.42
CA SER A 31 28.21 2.58 31.68
C SER A 31 27.67 1.72 30.55
N GLN A 32 28.38 1.66 29.41
CA GLN A 32 28.12 0.61 28.43
C GLN A 32 28.31 -0.72 29.16
N VAL A 33 27.25 -1.54 29.22
CA VAL A 33 27.41 -2.95 29.55
C VAL A 33 28.29 -3.50 28.41
N GLN A 34 29.58 -3.69 28.69
CA GLN A 34 30.52 -4.32 27.78
C GLN A 34 30.16 -5.81 27.72
N THR A 35 29.19 -6.16 26.88
CA THR A 35 28.94 -7.54 26.48
C THR A 35 29.79 -7.85 25.26
N ASP A 36 30.42 -9.04 25.22
CA ASP A 36 31.21 -9.46 24.06
C ASP A 36 30.39 -9.51 22.75
N PHE A 37 29.06 -9.68 22.82
CA PHE A 37 28.15 -9.78 21.66
C PHE A 37 27.15 -8.61 21.56
N SER A 38 27.57 -7.49 20.96
CA SER A 38 26.61 -6.45 20.53
C SER A 38 25.77 -6.93 19.35
N SER A 39 24.56 -6.39 19.19
CA SER A 39 23.65 -6.70 18.07
C SER A 39 24.30 -6.59 16.69
N ASN A 40 25.12 -5.56 16.49
CA ASN A 40 25.90 -5.37 15.25
C ASN A 40 26.96 -6.45 15.04
N ARG A 41 27.60 -6.92 16.12
CA ARG A 41 28.55 -8.03 16.04
C ARG A 41 27.83 -9.33 15.72
N VAL A 42 26.71 -9.61 16.41
CA VAL A 42 25.88 -10.80 16.16
C VAL A 42 25.45 -10.87 14.69
N ARG A 43 24.90 -9.78 14.14
CA ARG A 43 24.49 -9.73 12.73
C ARG A 43 25.64 -10.03 11.77
N ARG A 44 26.83 -9.44 12.00
CA ARG A 44 28.03 -9.69 11.17
C ARG A 44 28.54 -11.11 11.31
N THR A 45 28.65 -11.63 12.54
CA THR A 45 29.08 -13.01 12.78
C THR A 45 28.20 -14.01 12.04
N PHE A 46 26.88 -13.81 12.03
CA PHE A 46 25.96 -14.64 11.24
C PHE A 46 26.28 -14.57 9.74
N THR A 47 26.34 -13.38 9.15
CA THR A 47 26.56 -13.24 7.70
C THR A 47 27.94 -13.74 7.27
N ASP A 48 28.99 -13.42 8.05
CA ASP A 48 30.38 -13.76 7.75
C ASP A 48 30.58 -15.28 7.87
N PHE A 49 29.96 -15.94 8.86
CA PHE A 49 30.03 -17.40 9.01
C PHE A 49 29.54 -18.13 7.76
N PHE A 50 28.34 -17.79 7.26
CA PHE A 50 27.79 -18.45 6.06
C PHE A 50 28.52 -18.04 4.78
N HIS A 51 28.95 -16.79 4.68
CA HIS A 51 29.67 -16.29 3.51
C HIS A 51 31.07 -16.91 3.40
N GLU A 52 31.87 -16.83 4.46
CA GLU A 52 33.27 -17.23 4.45
C GLU A 52 33.45 -18.75 4.54
N LEU A 53 32.65 -19.45 5.36
CA LEU A 53 32.85 -20.89 5.58
C LEU A 53 32.00 -21.77 4.64
N TYR A 54 30.86 -21.27 4.17
CA TYR A 54 29.89 -22.07 3.41
C TYR A 54 29.50 -21.46 2.06
N GLN A 55 30.24 -20.43 1.60
CA GLN A 55 30.11 -19.81 0.28
C GLN A 55 28.70 -19.28 -0.04
N HIS A 56 27.94 -18.87 0.98
CA HIS A 56 26.66 -18.21 0.75
C HIS A 56 26.90 -16.81 0.19
N ILE A 57 26.08 -16.40 -0.77
CA ILE A 57 26.11 -15.03 -1.30
C ILE A 57 25.34 -14.13 -0.33
N ILE A 58 25.96 -13.02 0.08
CA ILE A 58 25.28 -12.02 0.91
C ILE A 58 24.34 -11.21 0.02
N VAL A 59 23.03 -11.34 0.25
CA VAL A 59 22.01 -10.60 -0.48
C VAL A 59 21.43 -9.52 0.44
N PRO A 60 21.27 -8.26 0.01
CA PRO A 60 20.65 -7.23 0.84
C PRO A 60 19.21 -7.59 1.25
N SER A 61 18.77 -7.11 2.41
CA SER A 61 17.35 -7.18 2.82
C SER A 61 16.45 -6.55 1.76
N SER A 62 15.36 -7.22 1.38
CA SER A 62 14.29 -6.58 0.63
C SER A 62 13.56 -5.56 1.51
N PRO A 63 12.84 -4.59 0.91
CA PRO A 63 11.89 -3.75 1.62
C PRO A 63 10.81 -4.57 2.34
N VAL A 64 10.21 -4.02 3.39
CA VAL A 64 9.09 -4.68 4.11
C VAL A 64 7.79 -4.71 3.30
N ARG A 65 7.74 -3.94 2.20
CA ARG A 65 6.68 -4.01 1.18
C ARG A 65 6.94 -5.20 0.25
N PRO A 66 6.01 -6.17 0.14
CA PRO A 66 6.17 -7.28 -0.79
C PRO A 66 6.25 -6.80 -2.25
N ARG A 67 7.20 -7.33 -3.03
CA ARG A 67 7.34 -7.06 -4.47
C ARG A 67 6.48 -8.06 -5.25
N GLY A 68 5.47 -7.56 -5.95
CA GLY A 68 4.66 -8.38 -6.86
C GLY A 68 3.87 -9.52 -6.21
N ASP A 69 3.69 -9.50 -4.88
CA ASP A 69 2.96 -10.54 -4.15
C ASP A 69 1.68 -9.98 -3.51
N PRO A 70 0.50 -10.17 -4.12
CA PRO A 70 -0.76 -9.68 -3.58
C PRO A 70 -1.26 -10.48 -2.38
N SER A 71 -0.66 -11.64 -2.08
CA SER A 71 -1.08 -12.50 -0.96
C SER A 71 -0.62 -12.01 0.41
N LEU A 72 0.30 -11.03 0.45
CA LEU A 72 0.90 -10.52 1.68
C LEU A 72 0.70 -9.01 1.83
N LEU A 73 0.44 -8.56 3.05
CA LEU A 73 0.44 -7.14 3.40
C LEU A 73 1.86 -6.62 3.63
N PHE A 74 2.69 -7.41 4.31
CA PHE A 74 4.08 -7.12 4.61
C PHE A 74 4.93 -8.38 4.42
N VAL A 75 6.24 -8.19 4.20
CA VAL A 75 7.23 -9.27 4.30
C VAL A 75 7.27 -9.76 5.75
N ASN A 76 6.79 -10.97 5.99
CA ASN A 76 6.65 -11.58 7.31
C ASN A 76 7.75 -12.61 7.64
N ALA A 77 8.52 -13.01 6.63
CA ALA A 77 9.61 -13.97 6.70
C ALA A 77 10.73 -13.64 5.69
N GLY A 78 11.95 -14.12 5.98
CA GLY A 78 13.11 -13.92 5.12
C GLY A 78 12.95 -14.49 3.71
N MET A 79 12.22 -15.61 3.57
CA MET A 79 11.98 -16.30 2.31
C MET A 79 11.10 -15.55 1.30
N ASN A 80 10.31 -14.55 1.74
CA ASN A 80 9.31 -13.93 0.86
C ASN A 80 9.94 -13.30 -0.40
N GLN A 81 11.13 -12.72 -0.27
CA GLN A 81 11.86 -12.12 -1.40
C GLN A 81 12.37 -13.15 -2.42
N PHE A 82 12.44 -14.44 -2.04
CA PHE A 82 12.91 -15.55 -2.86
C PHE A 82 11.77 -16.44 -3.34
N LYS A 83 10.51 -16.08 -3.06
CA LYS A 83 9.30 -16.78 -3.54
C LYS A 83 9.37 -17.13 -5.04
N PRO A 84 9.83 -16.23 -5.94
CA PRO A 84 9.98 -16.58 -7.36
C PRO A 84 10.92 -17.76 -7.62
N ILE A 85 11.97 -17.96 -6.81
CA ILE A 85 12.88 -19.11 -6.97
C ILE A 85 12.16 -20.40 -6.55
N PHE A 86 11.54 -20.42 -5.37
CA PHE A 86 10.79 -21.59 -4.89
C PHE A 86 9.69 -22.03 -5.86
N LEU A 87 9.09 -21.07 -6.56
CA LEU A 87 8.01 -21.32 -7.52
C LEU A 87 8.49 -21.53 -8.96
N GLY A 88 9.81 -21.48 -9.23
CA GLY A 88 10.36 -21.55 -10.58
C GLY A 88 10.01 -20.36 -11.49
N ALA A 89 9.50 -19.28 -10.91
CA ALA A 89 8.97 -18.10 -11.60
C ALA A 89 9.97 -16.93 -11.73
N ALA A 90 11.19 -17.07 -11.20
CA ALA A 90 12.24 -16.06 -11.35
C ALA A 90 12.56 -15.78 -12.83
N ASP A 91 12.81 -14.52 -13.21
CA ASP A 91 13.25 -14.19 -14.57
C ASP A 91 14.62 -14.84 -14.81
N PRO A 92 14.79 -15.66 -15.87
CA PRO A 92 16.02 -16.41 -16.13
C PRO A 92 17.23 -15.50 -16.41
N ARG A 93 17.02 -14.22 -16.75
CA ARG A 93 18.07 -13.22 -16.98
C ARG A 93 18.40 -12.40 -15.72
N SER A 94 17.68 -12.61 -14.63
CA SER A 94 17.95 -11.91 -13.38
C SER A 94 19.04 -12.60 -12.57
N GLU A 95 19.78 -11.83 -11.76
CA GLU A 95 20.77 -12.37 -10.83
C GLU A 95 20.15 -13.41 -9.87
N MET A 96 18.88 -13.21 -9.50
CA MET A 96 18.11 -14.10 -8.62
C MET A 96 18.04 -15.54 -9.13
N ALA A 97 17.95 -15.77 -10.45
CA ALA A 97 17.89 -17.12 -11.02
C ALA A 97 19.19 -17.92 -10.81
N THR A 98 20.30 -17.24 -10.56
CA THR A 98 21.62 -17.84 -10.31
C THR A 98 21.83 -18.22 -8.85
N TYR A 99 20.97 -17.76 -7.93
CA TYR A 99 21.12 -18.03 -6.52
C TYR A 99 20.97 -19.53 -6.23
N ARG A 100 21.90 -20.03 -5.41
CA ARG A 100 21.91 -21.41 -4.89
C ARG A 100 22.02 -21.43 -3.37
N ARG A 101 22.94 -20.62 -2.84
CA ARG A 101 23.15 -20.41 -1.40
C ARG A 101 23.13 -18.91 -1.11
N VAL A 102 22.23 -18.44 -0.27
CA VAL A 102 22.13 -17.00 0.07
C VAL A 102 21.96 -16.78 1.56
N VAL A 103 22.47 -15.66 2.08
CA VAL A 103 22.38 -15.28 3.49
C VAL A 103 22.06 -13.80 3.63
N ASN A 104 21.20 -13.44 4.60
CA ASN A 104 20.94 -12.05 4.94
C ASN A 104 20.39 -11.84 6.37
N SER A 105 20.17 -10.57 6.72
CA SER A 105 19.31 -10.14 7.83
C SER A 105 18.08 -9.44 7.24
N GLN A 106 16.96 -10.14 7.12
CA GLN A 106 15.74 -9.61 6.52
C GLN A 106 14.91 -8.84 7.55
N LYS A 107 14.52 -7.62 7.17
CA LYS A 107 13.51 -6.83 7.90
C LYS A 107 12.12 -7.47 7.74
N CYS A 108 11.47 -7.85 8.84
CA CYS A 108 10.15 -8.49 8.83
C CYS A 108 9.14 -7.68 9.64
N VAL A 109 7.88 -7.67 9.18
CA VAL A 109 6.75 -7.07 9.91
C VAL A 109 5.65 -8.11 10.09
N ARG A 110 5.26 -8.35 11.34
CA ARG A 110 4.14 -9.22 11.73
C ARG A 110 3.04 -8.39 12.37
N ALA A 111 2.27 -7.72 11.52
CA ALA A 111 1.11 -6.94 11.90
C ALA A 111 0.01 -7.14 10.84
N GLY A 112 -0.96 -8.00 11.14
CA GLY A 112 -2.02 -8.41 10.22
C GLY A 112 -1.70 -9.64 9.36
N GLY A 113 -2.75 -10.25 8.78
CA GLY A 113 -2.64 -11.54 8.07
C GLY A 113 -2.60 -12.74 9.02
N LYS A 114 -2.07 -13.88 8.54
CA LYS A 114 -1.92 -15.13 9.32
C LYS A 114 -1.01 -14.94 10.54
N HIS A 115 0.09 -14.20 10.37
CA HIS A 115 1.09 -13.94 11.40
C HIS A 115 0.93 -12.50 11.94
N ASN A 116 0.27 -12.34 13.08
CA ASN A 116 -0.12 -11.03 13.61
C ASN A 116 0.13 -10.91 15.12
N ASP A 117 1.22 -10.24 15.48
CA ASP A 117 1.65 -10.12 16.88
C ASP A 117 1.26 -8.76 17.50
N LEU A 118 0.44 -7.97 16.78
CA LEU A 118 0.14 -6.58 17.16
C LEU A 118 -0.44 -6.46 18.57
N GLU A 119 -1.30 -7.39 18.99
CA GLU A 119 -1.95 -7.34 20.30
C GLU A 119 -1.03 -7.77 21.45
N ASP A 120 -0.05 -8.64 21.16
CA ASP A 120 0.88 -9.20 22.13
C ASP A 120 2.03 -8.24 22.47
N VAL A 121 2.45 -7.42 21.49
CA VAL A 121 3.51 -6.42 21.70
C VAL A 121 3.23 -5.57 22.94
N GLY A 122 4.21 -5.58 23.85
CA GLY A 122 4.21 -4.85 25.10
C GLY A 122 3.60 -5.60 26.29
N ARG A 123 2.71 -6.58 26.05
CA ARG A 123 2.16 -7.43 27.11
C ARG A 123 3.22 -8.38 27.65
N ASP A 124 4.00 -8.98 26.74
CA ASP A 124 5.20 -9.75 27.07
C ASP A 124 6.50 -8.98 26.73
N VAL A 125 7.61 -9.68 26.78
CA VAL A 125 8.97 -9.16 26.64
C VAL A 125 9.69 -9.63 25.37
N TYR A 126 9.00 -10.35 24.49
CA TYR A 126 9.65 -11.03 23.35
C TYR A 126 8.93 -10.91 22.00
N HIS A 127 7.64 -10.54 21.95
CA HIS A 127 6.94 -10.22 20.71
C HIS A 127 7.19 -8.79 20.24
N HIS A 128 7.25 -8.64 18.91
CA HIS A 128 7.52 -7.39 18.20
C HIS A 128 6.65 -7.31 16.94
N THR A 129 6.23 -6.11 16.56
CA THR A 129 5.59 -5.93 15.25
C THR A 129 6.63 -5.87 14.13
N PHE A 130 7.85 -5.43 14.46
CA PHE A 130 9.01 -5.40 13.57
C PHE A 130 10.21 -6.08 14.22
N PHE A 131 10.86 -6.95 13.47
CA PHE A 131 12.08 -7.62 13.91
C PHE A 131 12.97 -7.94 12.71
N GLU A 132 14.23 -8.30 12.98
CA GLU A 132 15.15 -8.80 11.96
C GLU A 132 15.24 -10.32 12.02
N MET A 133 14.99 -10.96 10.88
CA MET A 133 15.14 -12.39 10.70
C MET A 133 16.48 -12.66 10.01
N LEU A 134 17.44 -13.19 10.77
CA LEU A 134 18.67 -13.75 10.22
C LEU A 134 18.33 -15.05 9.51
N GLY A 135 18.66 -15.16 8.23
CA GLY A 135 18.35 -16.34 7.44
C GLY A 135 19.45 -16.72 6.47
N ASN A 136 19.60 -18.03 6.30
CA ASN A 136 20.31 -18.66 5.20
C ASN A 136 19.36 -19.55 4.42
N TRP A 137 19.52 -19.56 3.10
CA TRP A 137 18.67 -20.31 2.18
C TRP A 137 19.49 -21.19 1.26
N SER A 138 18.89 -22.32 0.90
CA SER A 138 19.38 -23.23 -0.13
C SER A 138 18.31 -23.46 -1.17
N PHE A 139 18.65 -23.35 -2.46
CA PHE A 139 17.74 -23.60 -3.58
C PHE A 139 18.25 -24.78 -4.40
N GLY A 140 17.71 -25.97 -4.13
CA GLY A 140 18.07 -27.20 -4.85
C GLY A 140 19.53 -27.64 -4.70
N ASP A 141 20.21 -27.25 -3.62
CA ASP A 141 21.64 -27.51 -3.39
C ASP A 141 21.89 -28.40 -2.16
N TYR A 142 21.79 -27.85 -0.95
CA TYR A 142 21.85 -28.61 0.30
C TYR A 142 20.48 -28.72 0.97
N PHE A 143 20.32 -29.69 1.86
CA PHE A 143 19.07 -29.93 2.56
C PHE A 143 19.29 -30.14 4.06
N LYS A 144 18.55 -31.08 4.68
CA LYS A 144 18.45 -31.24 6.14
C LYS A 144 19.78 -31.40 6.87
N GLU A 145 20.63 -32.34 6.43
CA GLU A 145 21.86 -32.69 7.15
C GLU A 145 22.83 -31.51 7.25
N GLU A 146 23.18 -30.90 6.12
CA GLU A 146 24.09 -29.73 6.10
C GLU A 146 23.48 -28.55 6.86
N ALA A 147 22.17 -28.29 6.72
CA ALA A 147 21.49 -27.21 7.42
C ALA A 147 21.56 -27.37 8.94
N CYS A 148 21.29 -28.57 9.47
CA CYS A 148 21.35 -28.84 10.91
C CYS A 148 22.79 -28.74 11.44
N ILE A 149 23.78 -29.25 10.70
CA ILE A 149 25.20 -29.14 11.05
C ILE A 149 25.63 -27.67 11.13
N MET A 150 25.31 -26.87 10.11
CA MET A 150 25.65 -25.45 10.09
C MET A 150 25.02 -24.69 11.25
N ALA A 151 23.74 -24.93 11.52
CA ALA A 151 23.02 -24.27 12.61
C ALA A 151 23.61 -24.63 13.98
N TRP A 152 23.84 -25.92 14.23
CA TRP A 152 24.41 -26.38 15.49
C TRP A 152 25.81 -25.82 15.74
N ARG A 153 26.65 -25.82 14.69
CA ARG A 153 28.01 -25.29 14.74
C ARG A 153 28.03 -23.79 15.04
N LEU A 154 27.19 -23.01 14.35
CA LEU A 154 27.10 -21.57 14.58
C LEU A 154 26.72 -21.25 16.04
N LEU A 155 25.73 -21.95 16.60
CA LEU A 155 25.28 -21.71 17.97
C LEU A 155 26.34 -22.15 19.00
N THR A 156 26.92 -23.33 18.84
CA THR A 156 27.76 -23.97 19.88
C THR A 156 29.24 -23.61 19.78
N GLU A 157 29.78 -23.38 18.59
CA GLU A 157 31.21 -23.08 18.38
C GLU A 157 31.46 -21.56 18.28
N GLU A 158 30.74 -20.87 17.39
CA GLU A 158 30.97 -19.45 17.10
C GLU A 158 30.35 -18.55 18.18
N TYR A 159 29.08 -18.77 18.49
CA TYR A 159 28.38 -18.05 19.56
C TYR A 159 28.64 -18.62 20.95
N ARG A 160 29.20 -19.84 21.04
CA ARG A 160 29.57 -20.50 22.30
C ARG A 160 28.40 -20.67 23.25
N ILE A 161 27.20 -20.91 22.73
CA ILE A 161 26.04 -21.27 23.51
C ILE A 161 26.24 -22.71 24.04
N PRO A 162 26.12 -22.96 25.35
CA PRO A 162 26.31 -24.29 25.90
C PRO A 162 25.26 -25.28 25.35
N PRO A 163 25.68 -26.41 24.73
CA PRO A 163 24.78 -27.37 24.10
C PRO A 163 23.70 -27.92 25.03
N GLU A 164 23.99 -28.09 26.32
CA GLU A 164 23.07 -28.59 27.34
C GLU A 164 21.90 -27.64 27.64
N ARG A 165 21.95 -26.42 27.13
CA ARG A 165 20.84 -25.44 27.23
C ARG A 165 19.95 -25.43 25.99
N LEU A 166 20.32 -26.18 24.95
CA LEU A 166 19.62 -26.24 23.69
C LEU A 166 18.72 -27.48 23.61
N TYR A 167 17.48 -27.25 23.18
CA TYR A 167 16.51 -28.28 22.86
C TYR A 167 16.19 -28.15 21.38
N VAL A 168 15.96 -29.26 20.71
CA VAL A 168 15.57 -29.26 19.29
C VAL A 168 14.31 -30.06 19.09
N SER A 169 13.50 -29.66 18.12
CA SER A 169 12.26 -30.33 17.79
C SER A 169 12.30 -31.02 16.42
N TYR A 170 11.34 -31.89 16.13
CA TYR A 170 11.13 -32.40 14.79
C TYR A 170 9.66 -32.68 14.52
N PHE A 171 9.28 -32.67 13.23
CA PHE A 171 7.92 -32.93 12.81
C PHE A 171 7.52 -34.40 13.06
N ALA A 172 6.53 -34.60 13.92
CA ALA A 172 6.01 -35.90 14.32
C ALA A 172 5.04 -36.52 13.31
N GLY A 173 4.74 -35.82 12.21
CA GLY A 173 3.73 -36.23 11.23
C GLY A 173 2.34 -35.66 11.54
N ASP A 174 1.46 -35.75 10.55
CA ASP A 174 0.03 -35.48 10.72
C ASP A 174 -0.77 -36.48 9.89
N ALA A 175 -1.47 -37.38 10.60
CA ALA A 175 -2.29 -38.41 9.96
C ALA A 175 -3.48 -37.83 9.18
N THR A 176 -3.99 -36.67 9.60
CA THR A 176 -5.14 -36.01 8.96
C THR A 176 -4.80 -35.52 7.57
N SER A 177 -3.60 -34.96 7.40
CA SER A 177 -3.06 -34.47 6.13
C SER A 177 -2.26 -35.52 5.36
N GLY A 178 -2.16 -36.76 5.89
CA GLY A 178 -1.40 -37.85 5.26
C GLY A 178 0.12 -37.63 5.23
N LEU A 179 0.66 -36.81 6.15
CA LEU A 179 2.07 -36.47 6.21
C LEU A 179 2.80 -37.36 7.22
N PRO A 180 3.88 -38.07 6.82
CA PRO A 180 4.65 -38.91 7.73
C PRO A 180 5.51 -38.06 8.69
N ALA A 181 5.97 -38.68 9.77
CA ALA A 181 6.97 -38.09 10.66
C ALA A 181 8.31 -37.88 9.93
N ASP A 182 8.99 -36.78 10.23
CA ASP A 182 10.32 -36.47 9.72
C ASP A 182 11.41 -37.18 10.52
N GLU A 183 11.44 -38.51 10.39
CA GLU A 183 12.44 -39.34 11.06
C GLU A 183 13.87 -39.04 10.56
N GLU A 184 14.04 -38.56 9.34
CA GLU A 184 15.35 -38.19 8.80
C GLU A 184 16.01 -37.09 9.67
N THR A 185 15.28 -36.01 9.92
CA THR A 185 15.73 -34.89 10.78
C THR A 185 16.02 -35.36 12.21
N ARG A 186 15.18 -36.25 12.76
CA ARG A 186 15.42 -36.87 14.07
C ARG A 186 16.76 -37.62 14.12
N HIS A 187 17.07 -38.43 13.11
CA HIS A 187 18.32 -39.19 13.04
C HIS A 187 19.54 -38.27 12.91
N ILE A 188 19.42 -37.18 12.14
CA ILE A 188 20.48 -36.16 11.99
C ILE A 188 20.83 -35.53 13.35
N TRP A 189 19.84 -35.10 14.13
CA TRP A 189 20.10 -34.51 15.45
C TRP A 189 20.76 -35.51 16.42
N LEU A 190 20.30 -36.77 16.43
CA LEU A 190 20.88 -37.82 17.26
C LEU A 190 22.34 -38.14 16.85
N SER A 191 22.65 -38.13 15.55
CA SER A 191 24.01 -38.41 15.06
C SER A 191 25.00 -37.29 15.42
N MET A 192 24.53 -36.05 15.53
CA MET A 192 25.30 -34.92 16.04
C MET A 192 25.48 -34.90 17.56
N GLY A 193 24.87 -35.85 18.27
CA GLY A 193 25.03 -36.02 19.71
C GLY A 193 24.02 -35.25 20.57
N VAL A 194 22.92 -34.75 20.00
CA VAL A 194 21.82 -34.19 20.79
C VAL A 194 21.19 -35.29 21.65
N PRO A 195 21.07 -35.11 22.98
CA PRO A 195 20.46 -36.10 23.86
C PRO A 195 19.00 -36.39 23.49
N SER A 196 18.55 -37.64 23.66
CA SER A 196 17.19 -38.04 23.31
C SER A 196 16.10 -37.31 24.12
N ASP A 197 16.42 -36.84 25.33
CA ASP A 197 15.53 -36.06 26.19
C ASP A 197 15.55 -34.55 25.87
N HIS A 198 16.37 -34.13 24.90
CA HIS A 198 16.43 -32.78 24.34
C HIS A 198 15.93 -32.73 22.88
N LEU A 199 15.50 -33.86 22.32
CA LEU A 199 14.94 -33.99 20.97
C LEU A 199 13.46 -34.35 21.03
N LEU A 200 12.58 -33.41 20.66
CA LEU A 200 11.15 -33.48 20.96
C LEU A 200 10.26 -33.54 19.70
N PRO A 201 9.27 -34.45 19.65
CA PRO A 201 8.33 -34.51 18.53
C PRO A 201 7.17 -33.50 18.70
N PHE A 202 6.86 -32.71 17.68
CA PHE A 202 5.63 -31.90 17.62
C PHE A 202 4.88 -32.04 16.29
N GLY A 203 3.57 -31.77 16.33
CA GLY A 203 2.68 -31.88 15.18
C GLY A 203 2.71 -30.65 14.26
N MET A 204 1.69 -30.56 13.40
CA MET A 204 1.60 -29.55 12.34
C MET A 204 1.56 -28.10 12.85
N LYS A 205 1.05 -27.86 14.06
CA LYS A 205 0.99 -26.52 14.65
C LYS A 205 2.37 -25.90 14.84
N ASP A 206 3.34 -26.71 15.28
CA ASP A 206 4.64 -26.20 15.72
C ASP A 206 5.75 -26.59 14.71
N ASN A 207 5.71 -27.79 14.12
CA ASN A 207 6.79 -28.27 13.22
C ASN A 207 6.37 -28.48 11.77
N PHE A 208 5.39 -27.72 11.30
CA PHE A 208 5.09 -27.59 9.87
C PHE A 208 4.87 -26.12 9.53
N TRP A 209 5.80 -25.54 8.77
CA TRP A 209 5.81 -24.11 8.53
C TRP A 209 5.15 -23.75 7.20
N GLU A 210 4.39 -22.66 7.23
CA GLU A 210 3.70 -22.10 6.08
C GLU A 210 3.75 -20.58 6.10
N MET A 211 4.10 -20.00 4.96
CA MET A 211 4.24 -18.56 4.80
C MET A 211 2.90 -17.80 4.90
N GLY A 212 1.84 -18.38 4.34
CA GLY A 212 0.51 -17.79 4.21
C GLY A 212 -0.57 -18.86 4.06
N GLU A 213 -1.70 -18.50 3.46
CA GLU A 213 -2.77 -19.46 3.12
C GLU A 213 -2.44 -20.31 1.90
N ILE A 214 -1.61 -19.78 1.00
CA ILE A 214 -1.09 -20.44 -0.20
C ILE A 214 0.42 -20.21 -0.34
N GLY A 215 1.12 -21.12 -1.02
CA GLY A 215 2.54 -20.98 -1.34
C GLY A 215 3.47 -22.05 -0.73
N PRO A 216 4.79 -21.86 -0.84
CA PRO A 216 5.77 -22.84 -0.38
C PRO A 216 5.69 -23.12 1.13
N CYS A 217 5.80 -24.39 1.51
CA CYS A 217 5.71 -24.89 2.87
C CYS A 217 6.46 -26.22 3.06
N GLY A 218 6.62 -26.64 4.30
CA GLY A 218 7.26 -27.91 4.62
C GLY A 218 7.39 -28.20 6.12
N PRO A 219 7.80 -29.43 6.48
CA PRO A 219 8.17 -29.75 7.85
C PRO A 219 9.37 -28.90 8.29
N CYS A 220 9.49 -28.67 9.59
CA CYS A 220 10.60 -27.91 10.14
C CYS A 220 11.13 -28.50 11.45
N THR A 221 12.30 -28.04 11.84
CA THR A 221 12.93 -28.29 13.14
C THR A 221 13.23 -26.95 13.77
N GLU A 222 12.90 -26.82 15.05
CA GLU A 222 13.13 -25.62 15.84
C GLU A 222 14.23 -25.88 16.87
N ILE A 223 15.00 -24.85 17.18
CA ILE A 223 16.01 -24.84 18.23
C ILE A 223 15.56 -23.86 19.31
N HIS A 224 15.44 -24.36 20.54
CA HIS A 224 15.01 -23.62 21.72
C HIS A 224 16.14 -23.50 22.73
N TYR A 225 16.10 -22.44 23.53
CA TYR A 225 17.09 -22.15 24.56
C TYR A 225 16.44 -22.01 25.95
N ASP A 226 16.95 -22.74 26.95
CA ASP A 226 16.54 -22.59 28.36
C ASP A 226 17.37 -21.53 29.09
N HIS A 227 16.74 -20.39 29.38
CA HIS A 227 17.35 -19.29 30.12
C HIS A 227 17.65 -19.61 31.59
N ILE A 228 17.07 -20.67 32.20
CA ILE A 228 17.38 -21.08 33.57
C ILE A 228 18.59 -22.03 33.61
N GLY A 229 18.58 -23.11 32.81
CA GLY A 229 19.67 -24.09 32.77
C GLY A 229 19.76 -24.96 34.04
N GLY A 230 20.62 -25.97 34.02
CA GLY A 230 20.82 -26.87 35.16
C GLY A 230 19.61 -27.76 35.49
N ARG A 231 18.64 -27.86 34.57
CA ARG A 231 17.43 -28.68 34.65
C ARG A 231 17.10 -29.26 33.27
N ASN A 232 16.32 -30.32 33.21
CA ASN A 232 15.65 -30.71 31.98
C ASN A 232 14.36 -29.87 31.83
N ALA A 233 14.26 -29.13 30.73
CA ALA A 233 13.19 -28.18 30.42
C ALA A 233 12.31 -28.64 29.25
N ALA A 234 12.38 -29.93 28.86
CA ALA A 234 11.67 -30.48 27.70
C ALA A 234 10.16 -30.20 27.72
N SER A 235 9.53 -30.25 28.90
CA SER A 235 8.09 -29.98 29.05
C SER A 235 7.69 -28.52 28.83
N LEU A 236 8.67 -27.60 28.73
CA LEU A 236 8.45 -26.17 28.53
C LEU A 236 8.65 -25.74 27.06
N VAL A 237 9.23 -26.61 26.22
CA VAL A 237 9.39 -26.37 24.79
C VAL A 237 8.01 -26.32 24.13
N ASN A 238 7.76 -25.28 23.33
CA ASN A 238 6.46 -25.00 22.69
C ASN A 238 5.25 -24.94 23.67
N ALA A 239 5.51 -24.56 24.92
CA ALA A 239 4.50 -24.39 25.96
C ALA A 239 4.27 -22.92 26.36
N ASP A 240 4.61 -21.98 25.47
CA ASP A 240 4.48 -20.52 25.67
C ASP A 240 5.17 -20.00 26.96
N SER A 241 6.29 -20.65 27.34
CA SER A 241 7.05 -20.29 28.53
C SER A 241 8.12 -19.22 28.24
N PRO A 242 8.21 -18.13 29.02
CA PRO A 242 9.27 -17.14 28.85
C PRO A 242 10.67 -17.66 29.27
N ASP A 243 10.73 -18.82 29.94
CA ASP A 243 12.00 -19.44 30.32
C ASP A 243 12.66 -20.20 29.17
N VAL A 244 11.88 -20.70 28.22
CA VAL A 244 12.34 -21.51 27.09
C VAL A 244 11.83 -20.90 25.81
N VAL A 245 12.74 -20.28 25.05
CA VAL A 245 12.38 -19.53 23.85
C VAL A 245 12.93 -20.20 22.61
N GLU A 246 12.12 -20.25 21.56
CA GLU A 246 12.58 -20.61 20.21
C GLU A 246 13.49 -19.51 19.69
N ILE A 247 14.72 -19.88 19.30
CA ILE A 247 15.69 -18.93 18.73
C ILE A 247 15.84 -19.10 17.22
N TRP A 248 15.69 -20.31 16.68
CA TRP A 248 15.91 -20.59 15.26
C TRP A 248 14.96 -21.67 14.75
N ASN A 249 14.32 -21.42 13.61
CA ASN A 249 13.53 -22.40 12.86
C ASN A 249 14.21 -22.73 11.53
N LEU A 250 14.36 -24.02 11.23
CA LEU A 250 14.90 -24.56 9.98
C LEU A 250 13.76 -25.30 9.25
N VAL A 251 13.26 -24.69 8.18
CA VAL A 251 12.16 -25.20 7.37
C VAL A 251 12.70 -25.92 6.13
N PHE A 252 12.21 -27.14 5.94
CA PHE A 252 12.55 -28.00 4.82
C PHE A 252 11.47 -27.90 3.75
N MET A 253 11.59 -26.88 2.90
CA MET A 253 10.63 -26.56 1.86
C MET A 253 10.56 -27.69 0.83
N GLN A 254 9.44 -28.40 0.82
CA GLN A 254 9.23 -29.55 -0.06
C GLN A 254 7.80 -29.62 -0.65
N TYR A 255 6.90 -28.73 -0.21
CA TYR A 255 5.52 -28.65 -0.72
C TYR A 255 5.12 -27.22 -1.09
N ASN A 256 4.11 -27.10 -1.94
CA ASN A 256 3.34 -25.90 -2.22
C ASN A 256 1.90 -26.12 -1.76
N ARG A 257 1.36 -25.19 -0.98
CA ARG A 257 -0.04 -25.15 -0.57
C ARG A 257 -0.86 -24.48 -1.67
N GLU A 258 -1.80 -25.22 -2.23
CA GLU A 258 -2.71 -24.73 -3.27
C GLU A 258 -3.92 -24.00 -2.66
N ALA A 259 -4.69 -23.30 -3.50
CA ALA A 259 -5.85 -22.53 -3.06
C ALA A 259 -6.99 -23.39 -2.46
N ASP A 260 -7.04 -24.69 -2.79
CA ASP A 260 -7.95 -25.67 -2.20
C ASP A 260 -7.40 -26.32 -0.92
N HIS A 261 -6.28 -25.79 -0.41
CA HIS A 261 -5.50 -26.28 0.73
C HIS A 261 -4.80 -27.62 0.53
N SER A 262 -4.84 -28.21 -0.67
CA SER A 262 -4.06 -29.40 -0.98
C SER A 262 -2.55 -29.10 -1.01
N LEU A 263 -1.74 -30.14 -0.80
CA LEU A 263 -0.29 -30.06 -0.89
C LEU A 263 0.19 -30.72 -2.17
N ARG A 264 0.97 -29.98 -2.96
CA ARG A 264 1.72 -30.50 -4.11
C ARG A 264 3.21 -30.42 -3.83
N SER A 265 4.00 -31.42 -4.20
CA SER A 265 5.44 -31.40 -3.98
C SER A 265 6.14 -30.33 -4.82
N LEU A 266 7.09 -29.60 -4.24
CA LEU A 266 7.94 -28.67 -4.99
C LEU A 266 8.87 -29.44 -5.96
N PRO A 267 9.28 -28.83 -7.09
CA PRO A 267 10.13 -29.50 -8.07
C PRO A 267 11.56 -29.69 -7.56
N GLN A 268 11.99 -28.81 -6.64
CA GLN A 268 13.26 -28.88 -5.95
C GLN A 268 13.02 -28.64 -4.46
N PHE A 269 13.68 -29.44 -3.63
CA PHE A 269 13.69 -29.21 -2.19
C PHE A 269 14.66 -28.09 -1.86
N SER A 270 14.26 -27.28 -0.88
CA SER A 270 14.99 -26.07 -0.51
C SER A 270 15.03 -25.93 1.01
N VAL A 271 16.00 -25.19 1.50
CA VAL A 271 16.11 -24.86 2.93
C VAL A 271 15.76 -23.39 3.09
N ASP A 272 14.87 -23.11 4.03
CA ASP A 272 14.56 -21.78 4.52
C ASP A 272 14.80 -21.75 6.02
N THR A 273 15.62 -20.82 6.49
CA THR A 273 15.88 -20.69 7.92
C THR A 273 15.53 -19.29 8.41
N GLY A 274 15.03 -19.21 9.63
CA GLY A 274 14.68 -17.96 10.29
C GLY A 274 15.11 -17.97 11.74
N MET A 275 16.13 -17.16 12.06
CA MET A 275 16.59 -16.90 13.42
C MET A 275 16.26 -15.46 13.81
N GLY A 276 15.52 -15.28 14.90
CA GLY A 276 15.15 -13.94 15.36
C GLY A 276 16.35 -13.23 15.98
N LEU A 277 16.85 -12.15 15.36
CA LEU A 277 18.00 -11.39 15.87
C LEU A 277 17.76 -10.93 17.30
N GLU A 278 16.59 -10.37 17.57
CA GLU A 278 16.20 -9.86 18.89
C GLU A 278 16.30 -10.95 19.97
N ARG A 279 15.82 -12.17 19.68
CA ARG A 279 15.87 -13.29 20.63
C ARG A 279 17.29 -13.80 20.84
N LEU A 280 18.07 -13.95 19.75
CA LEU A 280 19.46 -14.39 19.84
C LEU A 280 20.32 -13.40 20.65
N VAL A 281 20.16 -12.09 20.40
CA VAL A 281 20.89 -11.05 21.13
C VAL A 281 20.57 -11.10 22.63
N THR A 282 19.31 -11.33 22.99
CA THR A 282 18.89 -11.54 24.40
C THR A 282 19.66 -12.70 25.04
N VAL A 283 19.76 -13.83 24.34
CA VAL A 283 20.52 -15.00 24.83
C VAL A 283 22.00 -14.67 25.00
N LEU A 284 22.64 -14.06 24.00
CA LEU A 284 24.08 -13.79 24.00
C LEU A 284 24.50 -12.70 24.98
N GLN A 285 23.59 -11.77 25.32
CA GLN A 285 23.81 -10.74 26.33
C GLN A 285 23.40 -11.19 27.73
N GLY A 286 22.90 -12.42 27.89
CA GLY A 286 22.46 -12.97 29.18
C GLY A 286 21.22 -12.27 29.75
N GLN A 287 20.40 -11.65 28.90
CA GLN A 287 19.19 -10.94 29.29
C GLN A 287 17.98 -11.88 29.30
N ARG A 288 16.86 -11.41 29.86
CA ARG A 288 15.56 -12.12 29.92
C ARG A 288 14.48 -11.50 29.04
N SER A 289 14.74 -10.32 28.50
CA SER A 289 13.79 -9.51 27.75
C SER A 289 14.50 -8.95 26.54
N ASN A 290 13.83 -9.00 25.39
CA ASN A 290 14.36 -8.41 24.14
C ASN A 290 14.58 -6.90 24.31
N TYR A 291 13.76 -6.24 25.13
CA TYR A 291 13.80 -4.81 25.39
C TYR A 291 14.98 -4.38 26.27
N ASP A 292 15.67 -5.32 26.90
CA ASP A 292 16.78 -5.06 27.84
C ASP A 292 18.15 -5.16 27.13
N THR A 293 18.14 -5.28 25.79
CA THR A 293 19.33 -5.41 24.94
C THR A 293 19.79 -4.07 24.35
N ASP A 294 20.95 -4.06 23.70
CA ASP A 294 21.45 -2.90 22.95
C ASP A 294 20.58 -2.48 21.75
N LEU A 295 19.62 -3.32 21.33
CA LEU A 295 18.63 -3.00 20.30
C LEU A 295 17.56 -2.01 20.78
N PHE A 296 17.26 -1.97 22.09
CA PHE A 296 16.14 -1.18 22.64
C PHE A 296 16.56 -0.20 23.74
N THR A 297 17.59 -0.51 24.53
CA THR A 297 18.02 0.34 25.66
C THR A 297 18.30 1.81 25.29
N PRO A 298 18.88 2.17 24.11
CA PRO A 298 19.02 3.57 23.71
C PRO A 298 17.67 4.25 23.46
N LEU A 299 16.69 3.49 22.95
CA LEU A 299 15.35 3.97 22.62
C LEU A 299 14.52 4.17 23.88
N LEU A 300 14.57 3.22 24.83
CA LEU A 300 13.92 3.35 26.14
C LEU A 300 14.46 4.58 26.91
N SER A 301 15.77 4.80 26.86
CA SER A 301 16.40 5.99 27.45
C SER A 301 15.90 7.29 26.77
N ALA A 302 15.80 7.29 25.44
CA ALA A 302 15.28 8.44 24.70
C ALA A 302 13.80 8.72 24.99
N ILE A 303 12.99 7.68 25.22
CA ILE A 303 11.60 7.82 25.66
C ILE A 303 11.56 8.48 27.04
N GLN A 304 12.34 7.98 28.01
CA GLN A 304 12.41 8.54 29.36
C GLN A 304 12.81 10.03 29.37
N GLN A 305 13.78 10.43 28.54
CA GLN A 305 14.20 11.83 28.46
C GLN A 305 13.12 12.78 27.94
N ARG A 306 12.11 12.23 27.26
CA ARG A 306 11.04 12.99 26.60
C ARG A 306 9.69 12.86 27.30
N SER A 307 9.59 12.00 28.30
CA SER A 307 8.41 11.80 29.13
C SER A 307 8.63 12.32 30.55
N ASN A 308 7.54 12.51 31.29
CA ASN A 308 7.59 12.81 32.73
C ASN A 308 7.37 11.54 33.59
N CYS A 309 7.53 10.35 33.01
CA CYS A 309 7.22 9.09 33.67
C CYS A 309 8.45 8.47 34.38
N PRO A 310 8.22 7.51 35.31
CA PRO A 310 9.30 6.76 35.94
C PRO A 310 10.16 5.99 34.93
N GLU A 311 11.41 5.72 35.30
CA GLU A 311 12.31 4.88 34.51
C GLU A 311 11.74 3.47 34.28
N TYR A 312 12.02 2.91 33.10
CA TYR A 312 11.65 1.55 32.73
C TYR A 312 12.28 0.52 33.68
N ARG A 313 11.49 -0.44 34.17
CA ARG A 313 11.95 -1.47 35.14
C ARG A 313 11.75 -2.92 34.68
N GLY A 314 11.31 -3.15 33.45
CA GLY A 314 11.11 -4.50 32.91
C GLY A 314 9.93 -5.27 33.51
N ARG A 315 8.96 -4.59 34.12
CA ARG A 315 7.80 -5.23 34.76
C ARG A 315 6.73 -5.61 33.73
N THR A 316 5.98 -6.67 34.03
CA THR A 316 4.88 -7.18 33.23
C THR A 316 3.66 -7.53 34.10
N GLY A 317 2.49 -7.67 33.48
CA GLY A 317 1.26 -8.07 34.17
C GLY A 317 0.88 -7.16 35.34
N GLU A 318 0.43 -7.75 36.45
CA GLU A 318 0.00 -7.02 37.65
C GLU A 318 1.13 -6.22 38.33
N ALA A 319 2.39 -6.58 38.07
CA ALA A 319 3.54 -5.87 38.63
C ALA A 319 3.78 -4.50 37.96
N ASP A 320 3.28 -4.28 36.75
CA ASP A 320 3.39 -3.02 36.00
C ASP A 320 2.21 -2.09 36.31
N VAL A 321 2.21 -1.55 37.53
CA VAL A 321 1.16 -0.62 37.99
C VAL A 321 1.12 0.62 37.09
N GLY A 322 -0.04 0.87 36.48
CA GLY A 322 -0.24 1.96 35.52
C GLY A 322 0.24 1.64 34.09
N LYS A 323 0.70 0.41 33.84
CA LYS A 323 1.13 -0.09 32.52
C LYS A 323 2.25 0.75 31.88
N VAL A 324 3.14 1.29 32.71
CA VAL A 324 4.20 2.21 32.26
C VAL A 324 5.25 1.44 31.46
N ASP A 325 5.72 0.30 31.97
CA ASP A 325 6.74 -0.51 31.28
C ASP A 325 6.18 -1.11 29.98
N MET A 326 4.89 -1.49 29.97
CA MET A 326 4.17 -1.87 28.76
C MET A 326 4.16 -0.73 27.73
N ALA A 327 3.87 0.50 28.15
CA ALA A 327 3.85 1.65 27.24
C ALA A 327 5.25 1.96 26.66
N TYR A 328 6.31 1.82 27.47
CA TYR A 328 7.69 1.89 26.99
C TYR A 328 7.96 0.88 25.87
N ARG A 329 7.60 -0.40 26.08
CA ARG A 329 7.77 -1.47 25.09
C ARG A 329 6.98 -1.20 23.81
N VAL A 330 5.69 -0.85 23.91
CA VAL A 330 4.84 -0.55 22.75
C VAL A 330 5.37 0.62 21.94
N VAL A 331 5.74 1.74 22.59
CA VAL A 331 6.25 2.92 21.88
C VAL A 331 7.59 2.61 21.20
N ALA A 332 8.47 1.88 21.88
CA ALA A 332 9.78 1.50 21.34
C ALA A 332 9.68 0.57 20.12
N ASP A 333 8.86 -0.47 20.19
CA ASP A 333 8.61 -1.37 19.04
C ASP A 333 7.94 -0.60 17.89
N HIS A 334 6.82 0.06 18.16
CA HIS A 334 6.03 0.67 17.09
C HIS A 334 6.75 1.80 16.36
N VAL A 335 7.61 2.57 17.03
CA VAL A 335 8.41 3.59 16.32
C VAL A 335 9.47 2.97 15.41
N ARG A 336 10.01 1.78 15.75
CA ARG A 336 10.87 1.01 14.82
C ARG A 336 10.08 0.58 13.58
N THR A 337 8.91 -0.03 13.78
CA THR A 337 8.02 -0.49 12.70
C THR A 337 7.58 0.65 11.79
N LEU A 338 7.10 1.76 12.36
CA LEU A 338 6.74 2.96 11.61
C LEU A 338 7.91 3.48 10.79
N SER A 339 9.10 3.50 11.40
CA SER A 339 10.27 4.04 10.73
C SER A 339 10.67 3.23 9.51
N VAL A 340 10.69 1.90 9.65
CA VAL A 340 11.03 0.98 8.58
C VAL A 340 9.97 0.97 7.48
N CYS A 341 8.69 0.87 7.84
CA CYS A 341 7.60 0.85 6.86
C CYS A 341 7.55 2.15 6.03
N ILE A 342 7.69 3.32 6.66
CA ILE A 342 7.64 4.61 5.95
C ILE A 342 8.89 4.78 5.08
N ALA A 343 10.07 4.37 5.57
CA ALA A 343 11.29 4.38 4.77
C ALA A 343 11.21 3.46 3.54
N ASP A 344 10.54 2.32 3.67
CA ASP A 344 10.29 1.35 2.60
C ASP A 344 9.02 1.69 1.77
N GLY A 345 8.48 2.91 1.92
CA GLY A 345 7.42 3.45 1.06
C GLY A 345 5.98 3.03 1.39
N VAL A 346 5.73 2.47 2.57
CA VAL A 346 4.39 2.19 3.10
C VAL A 346 3.96 3.32 4.04
N TYR A 347 2.82 3.94 3.77
CA TYR A 347 2.33 5.10 4.53
C TYR A 347 1.02 4.80 5.26
N PRO A 348 0.73 5.45 6.40
CA PRO A 348 -0.57 5.32 7.06
C PRO A 348 -1.75 5.70 6.17
N GLY A 349 -2.70 4.78 5.96
CA GLY A 349 -3.79 4.92 4.98
C GLY A 349 -5.10 4.27 5.38
N MET A 350 -5.93 3.93 4.39
CA MET A 350 -7.33 3.50 4.59
C MET A 350 -7.58 2.01 4.28
N SER A 351 -6.65 1.32 3.63
CA SER A 351 -6.82 -0.07 3.17
C SER A 351 -5.51 -0.86 3.19
N GLY A 352 -5.60 -2.19 3.27
CA GLY A 352 -4.44 -3.10 3.19
C GLY A 352 -3.36 -2.80 4.25
N ALA A 353 -2.09 -2.88 3.84
CA ALA A 353 -0.93 -2.63 4.68
C ALA A 353 -0.94 -1.22 5.29
N GLU A 354 -1.43 -0.23 4.55
CA GLU A 354 -1.51 1.16 4.99
C GLU A 354 -2.47 1.34 6.18
N LEU A 355 -3.57 0.57 6.21
CA LEU A 355 -4.52 0.58 7.32
C LEU A 355 -3.88 0.00 8.59
N VAL A 356 -3.13 -1.09 8.46
CA VAL A 356 -2.39 -1.69 9.58
C VAL A 356 -1.38 -0.68 10.12
N LEU A 357 -0.57 -0.07 9.25
CA LEU A 357 0.43 0.91 9.67
C LEU A 357 -0.19 2.10 10.39
N ARG A 358 -1.38 2.54 9.94
CA ARG A 358 -2.17 3.54 10.64
C ARG A 358 -2.62 3.08 12.03
N ARG A 359 -2.98 1.81 12.24
CA ARG A 359 -3.31 1.27 13.58
C ARG A 359 -2.10 1.31 14.50
N ILE A 360 -0.94 0.85 14.02
CA ILE A 360 0.34 0.88 14.75
C ILE A 360 0.69 2.31 15.20
N LEU A 361 0.62 3.29 14.27
CA LEU A 361 0.87 4.70 14.59
C LEU A 361 -0.01 5.18 15.74
N ARG A 362 -1.32 4.92 15.64
CA ARG A 362 -2.30 5.41 16.60
C ARG A 362 -2.13 4.77 17.97
N ARG A 363 -1.81 3.47 18.00
CA ARG A 363 -1.46 2.75 19.22
C ARG A 363 -0.23 3.38 19.89
N ALA A 364 0.83 3.66 19.12
CA ALA A 364 2.04 4.31 19.62
C ALA A 364 1.76 5.72 20.18
N VAL A 365 1.03 6.56 19.44
CA VAL A 365 0.68 7.92 19.89
C VAL A 365 -0.15 7.90 21.16
N ARG A 366 -1.10 6.96 21.28
CA ARG A 366 -1.89 6.80 22.51
C ARG A 366 -1.01 6.47 23.71
N PHE A 367 -0.19 5.42 23.64
CA PHE A 367 0.66 5.04 24.76
C PHE A 367 1.66 6.14 25.14
N SER A 368 2.20 6.83 24.14
CA SER A 368 3.06 7.99 24.32
C SER A 368 2.37 9.13 25.08
N THR A 369 1.13 9.48 24.72
CA THR A 369 0.44 10.66 25.27
C THR A 369 -0.38 10.37 26.53
N GLU A 370 -1.11 9.26 26.58
CA GLU A 370 -2.03 8.94 27.68
C GLU A 370 -1.33 8.27 28.86
N VAL A 371 -0.35 7.38 28.58
CA VAL A 371 0.35 6.61 29.63
C VAL A 371 1.68 7.26 29.99
N LEU A 372 2.54 7.55 29.01
CA LEU A 372 3.85 8.15 29.25
C LEU A 372 3.79 9.67 29.45
N GLN A 373 2.66 10.31 29.16
CA GLN A 373 2.44 11.75 29.29
C GLN A 373 3.50 12.57 28.52
N ALA A 374 3.97 12.05 27.39
CA ALA A 374 4.92 12.74 26.53
C ALA A 374 4.22 13.86 25.74
N PRO A 375 4.92 14.96 25.42
CA PRO A 375 4.37 16.06 24.62
C PRO A 375 4.14 15.64 23.16
N GLU A 376 3.28 16.39 22.46
CA GLU A 376 3.06 16.24 21.01
C GLU A 376 4.39 16.36 20.24
N GLY A 377 4.62 15.44 19.31
CA GLY A 377 5.87 15.33 18.53
C GLY A 377 6.97 14.51 19.21
N ALA A 378 6.74 13.99 20.43
CA ALA A 378 7.69 13.12 21.11
C ALA A 378 7.96 11.84 20.30
N LEU A 379 6.94 11.25 19.67
CA LEU A 379 7.09 10.01 18.90
C LEU A 379 8.04 10.20 17.71
N ALA A 380 7.82 11.23 16.87
CA ALA A 380 8.69 11.51 15.73
C ALA A 380 10.13 11.83 16.15
N SER A 381 10.32 12.45 17.32
CA SER A 381 11.64 12.79 17.84
C SER A 381 12.49 11.57 18.27
N LEU A 382 11.91 10.36 18.30
CA LEU A 382 12.61 9.10 18.51
C LEU A 382 13.21 8.53 17.22
N VAL A 383 12.75 8.97 16.03
CA VAL A 383 13.25 8.50 14.73
C VAL A 383 14.77 8.61 14.60
N PRO A 384 15.45 9.70 15.01
CA PRO A 384 16.92 9.77 15.03
C PRO A 384 17.60 8.62 15.79
N THR A 385 17.03 8.19 16.91
CA THR A 385 17.56 7.08 17.70
C THR A 385 17.37 5.76 16.97
N VAL A 386 16.20 5.56 16.35
CA VAL A 386 15.92 4.40 15.49
C VAL A 386 16.86 4.38 14.28
N ALA A 387 17.10 5.52 13.64
CA ALA A 387 17.99 5.66 12.49
C ALA A 387 19.45 5.33 12.84
N HIS A 388 19.89 5.61 14.07
CA HIS A 388 21.21 5.21 14.53
C HIS A 388 21.34 3.68 14.71
N ILE A 389 20.23 3.01 15.04
CA ILE A 389 20.15 1.56 15.22
C ILE A 389 19.94 0.84 13.86
N LEU A 390 19.15 1.40 12.95
CA LEU A 390 18.60 0.73 11.74
C LEU A 390 18.89 1.41 10.38
N VAL A 391 19.51 2.60 10.35
CA VAL A 391 19.84 3.45 9.16
C VAL A 391 18.69 3.96 8.27
N SER A 392 18.07 5.13 8.59
CA SER A 392 17.50 6.12 7.64
C SER A 392 16.92 7.37 8.35
N TRP A 393 17.03 8.58 7.75
CA TRP A 393 16.89 9.88 8.45
C TRP A 393 15.71 10.79 8.02
N ALA A 394 14.83 10.41 7.09
CA ALA A 394 13.90 11.36 6.45
C ALA A 394 12.41 10.96 6.50
N ILE A 395 11.83 10.83 7.71
CA ILE A 395 10.41 10.42 7.89
C ILE A 395 9.66 11.14 9.02
N MET A 396 10.33 12.03 9.76
CA MET A 396 9.77 12.68 10.96
C MET A 396 8.52 13.52 10.68
N ASP A 397 8.49 14.23 9.55
CA ASP A 397 7.37 15.09 9.16
C ASP A 397 6.08 14.29 8.98
N ILE A 398 6.16 13.10 8.38
CA ILE A 398 5.02 12.21 8.16
C ILE A 398 4.44 11.73 9.50
N ILE A 399 5.31 11.37 10.46
CA ILE A 399 4.89 10.93 11.80
C ILE A 399 4.22 12.09 12.55
N ASN A 400 4.87 13.25 12.64
CA ASN A 400 4.34 14.44 13.31
C ASN A 400 2.97 14.85 12.77
N GLU A 401 2.83 14.83 11.44
CA GLU A 401 1.60 15.23 10.78
C GLU A 401 0.44 14.27 11.01
N ASN A 402 0.70 12.95 10.99
CA ASN A 402 -0.34 11.97 11.29
C ASN A 402 -0.66 11.93 12.79
N GLU A 403 0.33 12.18 13.66
CA GLU A 403 0.15 12.35 15.10
C GLU A 403 -0.82 13.50 15.40
N ALA A 404 -0.57 14.69 14.85
CA ALA A 404 -1.44 15.87 15.04
C ALA A 404 -2.88 15.61 14.58
N GLN A 405 -3.05 14.97 13.40
CA GLN A 405 -4.38 14.59 12.89
C GLN A 405 -5.08 13.59 13.81
N PHE A 406 -4.35 12.60 14.31
CA PHE A 406 -4.91 11.61 15.22
C PHE A 406 -5.26 12.23 16.57
N LEU A 407 -4.41 13.06 17.18
CA LEU A 407 -4.70 13.73 18.45
C LEU A 407 -5.93 14.64 18.35
N SER A 408 -6.09 15.35 17.22
CA SER A 408 -7.31 16.13 16.94
C SER A 408 -8.55 15.23 16.87
N SER A 409 -8.46 14.11 16.16
CA SER A 409 -9.55 13.13 16.06
C SER A 409 -9.85 12.51 17.42
N LEU A 410 -8.82 12.11 18.19
CA LEU A 410 -8.89 11.49 19.51
C LEU A 410 -9.68 12.35 20.49
N LYS A 411 -9.38 13.66 20.53
CA LYS A 411 -10.13 14.64 21.34
C LYS A 411 -11.61 14.68 20.97
N GLN A 412 -11.96 14.57 19.68
CA GLN A 412 -13.35 14.57 19.24
C GLN A 412 -14.05 13.25 19.56
N GLY A 413 -13.41 12.11 19.29
CA GLY A 413 -13.98 10.79 19.57
C GLY A 413 -14.18 10.54 21.06
N ARG A 414 -13.25 10.97 21.92
CA ARG A 414 -13.40 10.89 23.38
C ARG A 414 -14.63 11.66 23.87
N ARG A 415 -14.87 12.86 23.35
CA ARG A 415 -16.10 13.63 23.65
C ARG A 415 -17.38 12.92 23.22
N VAL A 416 -17.33 12.04 22.22
CA VAL A 416 -18.48 11.24 21.78
C VAL A 416 -18.62 10.02 22.69
N ILE A 417 -17.53 9.31 23.00
CA ILE A 417 -17.51 8.18 23.94
C ILE A 417 -18.02 8.63 25.31
N ASP A 418 -17.42 9.66 25.91
CA ASP A 418 -17.80 10.19 27.24
C ASP A 418 -19.29 10.59 27.28
N ARG A 419 -19.81 11.21 26.21
CA ARG A 419 -21.25 11.56 26.11
C ARG A 419 -22.15 10.34 25.98
N THR A 420 -21.69 9.29 25.34
CA THR A 420 -22.44 8.02 25.24
C THR A 420 -22.39 7.29 26.58
N LEU A 421 -21.24 7.25 27.25
CA LEU A 421 -21.09 6.68 28.59
C LEU A 421 -22.01 7.37 29.62
N GLN A 422 -22.14 8.70 29.55
CA GLN A 422 -23.07 9.46 30.40
C GLN A 422 -24.55 9.13 30.16
N ARG A 423 -24.89 8.49 29.05
CA ARG A 423 -26.26 8.11 28.66
C ARG A 423 -26.57 6.63 28.88
N LEU A 424 -25.55 5.81 29.17
CA LEU A 424 -25.72 4.40 29.51
C LEU A 424 -26.16 4.26 30.96
N GLU A 425 -27.04 3.30 31.24
CA GLU A 425 -27.45 3.02 32.61
C GLU A 425 -26.37 2.21 33.35
N SER A 426 -26.34 2.25 34.68
CA SER A 426 -25.27 1.66 35.49
C SER A 426 -25.11 0.13 35.36
N ASN A 427 -26.06 -0.55 34.73
CA ASN A 427 -26.06 -1.99 34.47
C ASN A 427 -25.70 -2.36 33.02
N ASP A 428 -25.50 -1.39 32.13
CA ASP A 428 -25.13 -1.67 30.74
C ASP A 428 -23.66 -2.09 30.67
N THR A 429 -23.41 -3.29 30.13
CA THR A 429 -22.06 -3.81 29.87
C THR A 429 -21.64 -3.65 28.41
N LEU A 430 -22.57 -3.26 27.53
CA LEU A 430 -22.38 -3.17 26.08
C LEU A 430 -22.46 -1.73 25.59
N PHE A 431 -21.42 -1.32 24.86
CA PHE A 431 -21.38 -0.02 24.19
C PHE A 431 -22.11 -0.08 22.82
N PRO A 432 -22.87 0.95 22.42
CA PRO A 432 -23.66 0.91 21.19
C PRO A 432 -22.83 0.73 19.91
N VAL A 433 -23.05 -0.38 19.20
CA VAL A 433 -22.39 -0.72 17.93
C VAL A 433 -22.49 0.38 16.87
N PRO A 434 -23.65 1.04 16.64
CA PRO A 434 -23.74 2.11 15.64
C PRO A 434 -22.85 3.32 15.96
N VAL A 435 -22.63 3.60 17.25
CA VAL A 435 -21.76 4.69 17.70
C VAL A 435 -20.30 4.31 17.50
N ALA A 436 -19.90 3.09 17.90
CA ALA A 436 -18.56 2.57 17.64
C ALA A 436 -18.24 2.55 16.13
N TRP A 437 -19.20 2.10 15.31
CA TRP A 437 -19.09 2.10 13.85
C TRP A 437 -19.01 3.52 13.26
N SER A 438 -19.77 4.48 13.80
CA SER A 438 -19.72 5.87 13.36
C SER A 438 -18.38 6.54 13.71
N LEU A 439 -17.88 6.31 14.93
CA LEU A 439 -16.52 6.73 15.34
C LEU A 439 -15.48 6.16 14.36
N HIS A 440 -15.61 4.88 14.01
CA HIS A 440 -14.72 4.22 13.07
C HIS A 440 -14.78 4.79 11.65
N ARG A 441 -15.98 4.89 11.07
CA ARG A 441 -16.18 5.29 9.68
C ARG A 441 -15.98 6.79 9.46
N ASN A 442 -16.52 7.64 10.35
CA ASN A 442 -16.62 9.08 10.13
C ASN A 442 -15.44 9.84 10.75
N LEU A 443 -15.00 9.44 11.95
CA LEU A 443 -13.87 10.06 12.65
C LEU A 443 -12.58 9.25 12.49
N GLY A 444 -12.66 8.12 11.78
CA GLY A 444 -11.53 7.26 11.51
C GLY A 444 -11.01 6.55 12.75
N PHE A 445 -11.77 6.40 13.85
CA PHE A 445 -11.27 5.74 15.07
C PHE A 445 -11.00 4.24 14.83
N PRO A 446 -9.83 3.68 15.18
CA PRO A 446 -9.63 2.24 15.13
C PRO A 446 -10.61 1.52 16.07
N LEU A 447 -11.22 0.41 15.61
CA LEU A 447 -12.18 -0.36 16.42
C LEU A 447 -11.50 -1.04 17.62
N ASP A 448 -10.27 -1.50 17.42
CA ASP A 448 -9.34 -1.98 18.45
C ASP A 448 -9.08 -0.92 19.53
N LEU A 449 -8.91 0.35 19.12
CA LEU A 449 -8.73 1.45 20.06
C LEU A 449 -10.01 1.71 20.88
N ILE A 450 -11.17 1.66 20.22
CA ILE A 450 -12.47 1.78 20.89
C ILE A 450 -12.62 0.63 21.89
N GLY A 451 -12.31 -0.61 21.50
CA GLY A 451 -12.32 -1.78 22.37
C GLY A 451 -11.45 -1.58 23.62
N LEU A 452 -10.19 -1.19 23.45
CA LEU A 452 -9.28 -0.93 24.57
C LEU A 452 -9.77 0.19 25.51
N MET A 453 -10.33 1.28 24.97
CA MET A 453 -10.87 2.37 25.79
C MET A 453 -12.11 1.94 26.58
N LEU A 454 -12.90 1.02 26.05
CA LEU A 454 -14.08 0.47 26.70
C LEU A 454 -13.70 -0.56 27.76
N GLU A 455 -12.71 -1.42 27.50
CA GLU A 455 -12.17 -2.38 28.47
C GLU A 455 -11.68 -1.69 29.75
N GLU A 456 -11.03 -0.53 29.63
CA GLU A 456 -10.60 0.29 30.78
C GLU A 456 -11.77 0.80 31.63
N GLN A 457 -12.96 0.87 31.06
CA GLN A 457 -14.21 1.24 31.75
C GLN A 457 -15.08 0.02 32.09
N GLY A 458 -14.60 -1.20 31.85
CA GLY A 458 -15.35 -2.44 32.10
C GLY A 458 -16.48 -2.71 31.09
N LEU A 459 -16.44 -2.09 29.91
CA LEU A 459 -17.44 -2.22 28.84
C LEU A 459 -16.87 -2.99 27.65
N SER A 460 -17.74 -3.61 26.86
CA SER A 460 -17.38 -4.24 25.58
C SER A 460 -18.31 -3.79 24.46
N VAL A 461 -17.95 -4.08 23.20
CA VAL A 461 -18.83 -3.89 22.05
C VAL A 461 -19.24 -5.26 21.54
N ASP A 462 -20.46 -5.42 21.04
CA ASP A 462 -20.86 -6.64 20.34
C ASP A 462 -20.05 -6.79 19.05
N GLN A 463 -19.04 -7.65 19.11
CA GLN A 463 -18.09 -7.88 18.03
C GLN A 463 -18.76 -8.47 16.78
N ARG A 464 -19.76 -9.36 16.95
CA ARG A 464 -20.43 -10.01 15.82
C ARG A 464 -21.23 -9.01 15.00
N ALA A 465 -21.96 -8.12 15.67
CA ALA A 465 -22.71 -7.05 15.00
C ALA A 465 -21.77 -6.08 14.26
N LEU A 466 -20.56 -5.90 14.77
CA LEU A 466 -19.54 -5.05 14.20
C LEU A 466 -18.88 -5.68 12.96
N ASP A 467 -18.61 -6.98 13.00
CA ASP A 467 -18.11 -7.75 11.87
C ASP A 467 -19.12 -7.76 10.70
N VAL A 468 -20.41 -7.87 10.99
CA VAL A 468 -21.49 -7.76 9.97
C VAL A 468 -21.44 -6.41 9.25
N LEU A 469 -21.33 -5.29 9.99
CA LEU A 469 -21.22 -3.95 9.39
C LEU A 469 -19.92 -3.77 8.59
N ALA A 470 -18.83 -4.41 9.02
CA ALA A 470 -17.57 -4.41 8.29
C ALA A 470 -17.68 -5.16 6.96
N ILE A 471 -18.30 -6.35 6.97
CA ILE A 471 -18.58 -7.14 5.77
C ILE A 471 -19.51 -6.38 4.82
N GLU A 472 -20.61 -5.79 5.30
CA GLU A 472 -21.51 -4.98 4.49
C GLU A 472 -20.79 -3.80 3.84
N SER A 473 -19.97 -3.07 4.60
CA SER A 473 -19.18 -1.95 4.08
C SER A 473 -18.10 -2.39 3.09
N GLN A 474 -17.58 -3.61 3.22
CA GLN A 474 -16.59 -4.16 2.30
C GLN A 474 -17.25 -4.63 1.01
N ASN A 475 -18.41 -5.28 1.09
CA ASN A 475 -19.24 -5.67 -0.06
C ASN A 475 -19.68 -4.47 -0.90
N LEU A 476 -20.08 -3.36 -0.25
CA LEU A 476 -20.39 -2.09 -0.91
C LEU A 476 -19.18 -1.46 -1.63
N ARG A 477 -17.95 -1.74 -1.20
CA ARG A 477 -16.72 -1.31 -1.87
C ARG A 477 -16.32 -2.26 -3.00
N CYS A 478 -16.52 -3.57 -2.82
CA CYS A 478 -16.26 -4.59 -3.84
C CYS A 478 -17.20 -4.47 -5.04
N GLN A 479 -18.45 -4.03 -4.87
CA GLN A 479 -19.36 -3.74 -5.98
C GLN A 479 -18.87 -2.65 -6.96
N VAL A 480 -17.84 -1.88 -6.59
CA VAL A 480 -17.19 -0.87 -7.46
C VAL A 480 -15.93 -1.41 -8.15
N GLN A 481 -15.49 -2.64 -7.83
CA GLN A 481 -14.24 -3.24 -8.34
C GLN A 481 -14.41 -4.64 -8.97
N THR A 482 -15.58 -5.27 -8.90
CA THR A 482 -15.81 -6.59 -9.48
C THR A 482 -16.42 -6.53 -10.88
N SER A 483 -15.55 -6.35 -11.87
CA SER A 483 -15.71 -6.97 -13.19
C SER A 483 -14.32 -7.18 -13.75
N VAL A 484 -14.02 -8.39 -14.24
CA VAL A 484 -12.71 -8.86 -14.77
C VAL A 484 -11.77 -9.47 -13.72
N GLY A 485 -12.18 -10.59 -13.11
CA GLY A 485 -11.31 -11.38 -12.21
C GLY A 485 -11.34 -12.89 -12.41
N ASP A 486 -12.31 -13.41 -13.16
CA ASP A 486 -12.39 -14.84 -13.48
C ASP A 486 -11.85 -15.09 -14.89
N THR A 487 -10.92 -16.04 -15.03
CA THR A 487 -10.36 -16.64 -16.27
C THR A 487 -9.15 -15.99 -16.94
N LEU A 488 -8.08 -15.73 -16.19
CA LEU A 488 -6.72 -15.68 -16.77
C LEU A 488 -6.07 -17.07 -16.67
N VAL A 489 -5.52 -17.57 -17.78
CA VAL A 489 -4.82 -18.86 -17.83
C VAL A 489 -3.39 -18.68 -17.29
N HIS A 490 -3.18 -19.01 -16.02
CA HIS A 490 -1.85 -18.97 -15.38
C HIS A 490 -1.21 -20.36 -15.40
N LEU A 491 0.06 -20.46 -15.81
CA LEU A 491 0.82 -21.72 -15.70
C LEU A 491 1.01 -22.08 -14.23
N ASP A 492 0.57 -23.27 -13.82
CA ASP A 492 0.87 -23.77 -12.49
C ASP A 492 2.36 -24.14 -12.34
N LEU A 493 2.79 -24.24 -11.09
CA LEU A 493 4.17 -24.51 -10.70
C LEU A 493 4.76 -25.78 -11.35
N HIS A 494 4.00 -26.85 -11.49
CA HIS A 494 4.51 -28.09 -12.08
C HIS A 494 4.59 -28.02 -13.59
N SER A 495 3.61 -27.38 -14.22
CA SER A 495 3.64 -27.15 -15.66
C SER A 495 4.84 -26.28 -16.03
N LEU A 496 5.14 -25.26 -15.22
CA LEU A 496 6.34 -24.43 -15.40
C LEU A 496 7.63 -25.24 -15.23
N ALA A 497 7.73 -26.06 -14.18
CA ALA A 497 8.87 -26.95 -13.97
C ALA A 497 9.03 -27.98 -15.11
N GLN A 498 7.92 -28.50 -15.63
CA GLN A 498 7.92 -29.42 -16.76
C GLN A 498 8.45 -28.74 -18.03
N LEU A 499 8.06 -27.49 -18.32
CA LEU A 499 8.62 -26.72 -19.44
C LEU A 499 10.13 -26.55 -19.31
N GLN A 500 10.59 -26.16 -18.12
CA GLN A 500 12.02 -25.93 -17.82
C GLN A 500 12.84 -27.23 -17.93
N SER A 501 12.31 -28.35 -17.45
CA SER A 501 12.96 -29.66 -17.54
C SER A 501 12.91 -30.29 -18.93
N GLY A 502 11.87 -29.99 -19.71
CA GLY A 502 11.58 -30.61 -21.00
C GLY A 502 12.34 -29.99 -22.18
N GLU A 503 13.39 -29.21 -21.89
CA GLU A 503 14.19 -28.46 -22.86
C GLU A 503 13.36 -27.53 -23.77
N VAL A 504 12.21 -27.03 -23.29
CA VAL A 504 11.45 -26.00 -24.02
C VAL A 504 12.19 -24.67 -23.84
N PRO A 505 12.74 -24.06 -24.91
CA PRO A 505 13.45 -22.80 -24.78
C PRO A 505 12.51 -21.70 -24.30
N HIS A 506 13.02 -20.78 -23.47
CA HIS A 506 12.28 -19.57 -23.11
C HIS A 506 11.88 -18.79 -24.36
N THR A 507 10.72 -18.15 -24.31
CA THR A 507 10.19 -17.39 -25.45
C THR A 507 11.06 -16.18 -25.75
N ASP A 508 11.50 -16.04 -27.00
CA ASP A 508 12.13 -14.81 -27.49
C ASP A 508 11.07 -13.74 -27.74
N ASP A 509 10.96 -12.79 -26.82
CA ASP A 509 10.01 -11.68 -26.89
C ASP A 509 10.64 -10.38 -27.43
N SER A 510 11.88 -10.42 -27.91
CA SER A 510 12.52 -9.26 -28.55
C SER A 510 11.75 -8.69 -29.76
N PRO A 511 11.00 -9.48 -30.56
CA PRO A 511 10.22 -8.94 -31.68
C PRO A 511 9.17 -7.90 -31.28
N LYS A 512 8.73 -7.84 -30.01
CA LYS A 512 7.78 -6.81 -29.55
C LYS A 512 8.34 -5.39 -29.65
N TYR A 513 9.66 -5.25 -29.71
CA TYR A 513 10.36 -3.98 -29.90
C TYR A 513 10.70 -3.66 -31.36
N HIS A 514 10.37 -4.55 -32.30
CA HIS A 514 10.69 -4.37 -33.72
C HIS A 514 9.57 -3.57 -34.43
N TYR A 515 9.62 -2.25 -34.27
CA TYR A 515 8.76 -1.32 -34.99
C TYR A 515 9.55 -0.08 -35.41
N SER A 516 9.10 0.56 -36.49
CA SER A 516 9.74 1.75 -37.04
C SER A 516 8.70 2.79 -37.46
N LEU A 517 9.16 4.02 -37.66
CA LEU A 517 8.34 5.08 -38.24
C LEU A 517 8.56 5.11 -39.76
N ALA A 518 7.50 4.90 -40.53
CA ALA A 518 7.52 5.04 -41.99
C ALA A 518 7.64 6.51 -42.42
N GLN A 519 7.94 6.75 -43.70
CA GLN A 519 8.08 8.10 -44.26
C GLN A 519 6.80 8.94 -44.16
N ASP A 520 5.64 8.31 -44.08
CA ASP A 520 4.33 8.94 -43.91
C ASP A 520 3.96 9.17 -42.43
N GLY A 521 4.89 8.90 -41.50
CA GLY A 521 4.69 9.11 -40.06
C GLY A 521 3.95 7.97 -39.35
N LYS A 522 3.62 6.86 -40.04
CA LYS A 522 2.92 5.73 -39.41
C LYS A 522 3.90 4.73 -38.79
N TYR A 523 3.51 4.17 -37.65
CA TYR A 523 4.23 3.05 -37.07
C TYR A 523 4.00 1.80 -37.92
N VAL A 524 5.10 1.11 -38.21
CA VAL A 524 5.09 -0.18 -38.91
C VAL A 524 5.60 -1.23 -37.94
N PHE A 525 4.73 -2.16 -37.58
CA PHE A 525 5.07 -3.33 -36.79
C PHE A 525 5.50 -4.47 -37.71
N GLN A 526 6.64 -5.09 -37.42
CA GLN A 526 7.16 -6.16 -38.27
C GLN A 526 6.33 -7.45 -38.08
N PRO A 527 5.97 -8.16 -39.18
CA PRO A 527 5.33 -9.47 -39.06
C PRO A 527 6.19 -10.44 -38.25
N CYS A 528 5.55 -11.25 -37.41
CA CYS A 528 6.22 -12.26 -36.60
C CYS A 528 5.65 -13.65 -36.93
N HIS A 529 6.53 -14.59 -37.23
CA HIS A 529 6.20 -16.01 -37.40
C HIS A 529 6.80 -16.78 -36.22
N ALA A 530 6.07 -17.75 -35.70
CA ALA A 530 6.45 -18.51 -34.52
C ALA A 530 5.97 -19.96 -34.62
N THR A 531 6.57 -20.81 -33.80
CA THR A 531 6.20 -22.22 -33.61
C THR A 531 5.56 -22.41 -32.24
N VAL A 532 4.45 -23.15 -32.19
CA VAL A 532 3.84 -23.58 -30.93
C VAL A 532 4.74 -24.58 -30.21
N GLN A 533 5.33 -24.17 -29.09
CA GLN A 533 6.24 -24.98 -28.28
C GLN A 533 5.50 -25.81 -27.22
N ALA A 534 4.45 -25.25 -26.63
CA ALA A 534 3.60 -25.95 -25.68
C ALA A 534 2.18 -25.40 -25.66
N LEU A 535 1.25 -26.26 -25.28
CA LEU A 535 -0.16 -25.94 -25.06
C LEU A 535 -0.52 -26.30 -23.63
N TYR A 536 -1.26 -25.43 -22.97
CA TYR A 536 -1.72 -25.61 -21.59
C TYR A 536 -3.23 -25.51 -21.53
N CYS A 537 -3.89 -26.60 -21.11
CA CYS A 537 -5.34 -26.68 -21.04
C CYS A 537 -5.75 -27.57 -19.86
N GLY A 538 -6.78 -27.17 -19.12
CA GLY A 538 -7.27 -27.95 -17.98
C GLY A 538 -6.20 -28.23 -16.91
N GLN A 539 -5.37 -27.23 -16.61
CA GLN A 539 -4.28 -27.33 -15.63
C GLN A 539 -3.14 -28.31 -15.98
N THR A 540 -3.00 -28.70 -17.25
CA THR A 540 -1.93 -29.60 -17.69
C THR A 540 -1.37 -29.20 -19.06
N LEU A 541 -0.12 -29.59 -19.32
CA LEU A 541 0.46 -29.48 -20.66
C LEU A 541 -0.08 -30.59 -21.56
N VAL A 542 -0.55 -30.21 -22.75
CA VAL A 542 -1.19 -31.11 -23.72
C VAL A 542 -0.51 -31.03 -25.09
N SER A 543 -0.64 -32.07 -25.90
CA SER A 543 -0.10 -32.10 -27.27
C SER A 543 -0.99 -31.39 -28.29
N GLU A 544 -2.30 -31.36 -28.04
CA GLU A 544 -3.30 -30.70 -28.88
C GLU A 544 -4.47 -30.17 -28.06
N VAL A 545 -5.14 -29.14 -28.58
CA VAL A 545 -6.36 -28.52 -28.03
C VAL A 545 -7.41 -28.50 -29.12
N ALA A 546 -8.64 -28.93 -28.82
CA ALA A 546 -9.72 -28.97 -29.79
C ALA A 546 -10.36 -27.60 -30.00
N GLY A 547 -11.06 -27.43 -31.14
CA GLY A 547 -11.83 -26.22 -31.42
C GLY A 547 -12.87 -25.91 -30.34
N GLY A 548 -13.06 -24.63 -30.04
CA GLY A 548 -13.96 -24.11 -29.01
C GLY A 548 -13.37 -24.06 -27.59
N GLN A 549 -12.13 -24.52 -27.38
CA GLN A 549 -11.50 -24.52 -26.05
C GLN A 549 -10.56 -23.33 -25.85
N ARG A 550 -10.54 -22.79 -24.61
CA ARG A 550 -9.54 -21.80 -24.17
C ARG A 550 -8.29 -22.53 -23.68
N CYS A 551 -7.13 -22.06 -24.12
CA CYS A 551 -5.84 -22.64 -23.73
C CYS A 551 -4.76 -21.56 -23.61
N GLY A 552 -3.70 -21.88 -22.87
CA GLY A 552 -2.45 -21.12 -22.89
C GLY A 552 -1.54 -21.68 -23.99
N VAL A 553 -0.95 -20.78 -24.78
CA VAL A 553 -0.04 -21.12 -25.88
C VAL A 553 1.33 -20.51 -25.60
N VAL A 554 2.36 -21.34 -25.53
CA VAL A 554 3.76 -20.92 -25.44
C VAL A 554 4.40 -21.05 -26.81
N LEU A 555 5.05 -19.98 -27.26
CA LEU A 555 5.72 -19.89 -28.56
C LEU A 555 7.24 -19.83 -28.38
N ASP A 556 8.00 -20.16 -29.43
CA ASP A 556 9.45 -19.95 -29.46
C ASP A 556 9.81 -18.47 -29.49
N ARG A 557 9.00 -17.65 -30.15
CA ARG A 557 9.13 -16.18 -30.20
C ARG A 557 7.78 -15.49 -30.30
N THR A 558 7.70 -14.22 -29.93
CA THR A 558 6.46 -13.44 -30.06
C THR A 558 6.70 -11.94 -30.21
N CYS A 559 5.82 -11.28 -30.97
CA CYS A 559 5.74 -9.82 -31.03
C CYS A 559 4.75 -9.22 -30.02
N PHE A 560 4.00 -10.05 -29.28
CA PHE A 560 3.07 -9.60 -28.25
C PHE A 560 3.81 -9.20 -26.98
N TYR A 561 3.34 -8.11 -26.37
CA TYR A 561 3.74 -7.63 -25.06
C TYR A 561 2.91 -8.34 -24.00
N ALA A 562 3.59 -9.06 -23.11
CA ALA A 562 3.00 -9.55 -21.86
C ALA A 562 2.79 -8.39 -20.88
N GLU A 563 1.72 -8.43 -20.09
CA GLU A 563 1.48 -7.42 -19.05
C GLU A 563 2.65 -7.36 -18.05
N GLN A 564 3.36 -6.24 -18.03
CA GLN A 564 4.53 -6.00 -17.16
C GLN A 564 4.84 -4.50 -17.09
N GLY A 565 5.61 -4.06 -16.09
CA GLY A 565 6.07 -2.66 -15.98
C GLY A 565 4.95 -1.61 -15.87
N GLY A 566 3.74 -2.04 -15.52
CA GLY A 566 2.53 -1.20 -15.49
C GLY A 566 1.83 -1.03 -16.84
N GLN A 567 2.38 -1.54 -17.95
CA GLN A 567 1.70 -1.56 -19.25
C GLN A 567 0.85 -2.84 -19.39
N SER A 568 -0.39 -2.66 -19.87
CA SER A 568 -1.32 -3.75 -20.16
C SER A 568 -0.81 -4.60 -21.34
N HIS A 569 -1.16 -5.88 -21.32
CA HIS A 569 -0.81 -6.79 -22.41
C HIS A 569 -1.43 -6.36 -23.75
N ASP A 570 -0.85 -6.85 -24.85
CA ASP A 570 -1.47 -6.68 -26.15
C ASP A 570 -2.66 -7.61 -26.38
N GLN A 571 -3.43 -7.25 -27.39
CA GLN A 571 -4.48 -8.07 -27.99
C GLN A 571 -4.17 -8.30 -29.47
N GLY A 572 -4.85 -9.26 -30.07
CA GLY A 572 -4.63 -9.62 -31.46
C GLY A 572 -5.09 -11.03 -31.76
N TYR A 573 -4.47 -11.67 -32.74
CA TYR A 573 -4.80 -13.03 -33.13
C TYR A 573 -3.62 -13.74 -33.80
N PHE A 574 -3.70 -15.06 -33.84
CA PHE A 574 -2.81 -15.89 -34.66
C PHE A 574 -3.54 -16.36 -35.91
N ILE A 575 -2.76 -16.60 -36.97
CA ILE A 575 -3.18 -17.37 -38.14
C ILE A 575 -2.24 -18.56 -38.24
N ARG A 576 -2.79 -19.77 -38.38
CA ARG A 576 -1.97 -20.97 -38.58
C ARG A 576 -1.63 -21.15 -40.06
N ASP A 577 -0.39 -21.54 -40.35
CA ASP A 577 0.03 -21.90 -41.71
C ASP A 577 -0.89 -22.99 -42.28
N GLY A 578 -1.35 -22.77 -43.52
CA GLY A 578 -2.31 -23.67 -44.18
C GLY A 578 -3.79 -23.47 -43.82
N LEU A 579 -4.11 -22.59 -42.86
CA LEU A 579 -5.48 -22.16 -42.52
C LEU A 579 -5.60 -20.62 -42.45
N PRO A 580 -5.46 -19.90 -43.58
CA PRO A 580 -5.46 -18.43 -43.58
C PRO A 580 -6.79 -17.79 -43.16
N ASP A 581 -7.90 -18.52 -43.30
CA ASP A 581 -9.26 -18.04 -42.99
C ASP A 581 -9.69 -18.34 -41.54
N VAL A 582 -8.81 -18.93 -40.72
CA VAL A 582 -9.10 -19.27 -39.31
C VAL A 582 -8.27 -18.40 -38.39
N LEU A 583 -8.96 -17.57 -37.61
CA LEU A 583 -8.35 -16.69 -36.62
C LEU A 583 -8.37 -17.36 -35.24
N TYR A 584 -7.26 -17.25 -34.52
CA TYR A 584 -7.13 -17.70 -33.14
C TYR A 584 -6.97 -16.45 -32.26
N PRO A 585 -8.05 -15.91 -31.66
CA PRO A 585 -7.98 -14.67 -30.90
C PRO A 585 -7.11 -14.82 -29.66
N VAL A 586 -6.27 -13.81 -29.40
CA VAL A 586 -5.46 -13.68 -28.20
C VAL A 586 -6.16 -12.75 -27.23
N GLU A 587 -6.62 -13.28 -26.11
CA GLU A 587 -7.41 -12.57 -25.11
C GLU A 587 -6.55 -11.89 -24.05
N ALA A 588 -5.44 -12.54 -23.69
CA ALA A 588 -4.48 -12.05 -22.70
C ALA A 588 -3.08 -12.59 -22.97
N VAL A 589 -2.06 -11.86 -22.51
CA VAL A 589 -0.66 -12.29 -22.62
C VAL A 589 0.05 -12.03 -21.30
N GLN A 590 0.67 -13.06 -20.74
CA GLN A 590 1.32 -13.00 -19.42
C GLN A 590 2.73 -13.58 -19.48
N LEU A 591 3.59 -13.12 -18.56
CA LEU A 591 4.93 -13.67 -18.37
C LEU A 591 4.91 -14.62 -17.16
N ALA A 592 5.40 -15.84 -17.33
CA ALA A 592 5.52 -16.82 -16.25
C ALA A 592 6.84 -17.59 -16.36
N GLY A 593 7.75 -17.41 -15.38
CA GLY A 593 9.07 -18.07 -15.33
C GLY A 593 9.88 -17.99 -16.63
N GLY A 594 9.87 -16.82 -17.28
CA GLY A 594 10.56 -16.56 -18.54
C GLY A 594 9.82 -17.01 -19.81
N TYR A 595 8.64 -17.61 -19.71
CA TYR A 595 7.79 -17.94 -20.87
C TYR A 595 6.70 -16.89 -21.06
N VAL A 596 6.41 -16.56 -22.33
CA VAL A 596 5.25 -15.72 -22.67
C VAL A 596 4.07 -16.62 -22.99
N VAL A 597 3.04 -16.55 -22.15
CA VAL A 597 1.83 -17.36 -22.23
C VAL A 597 0.74 -16.53 -22.89
N HIS A 598 0.30 -16.99 -24.06
CA HIS A 598 -0.79 -16.36 -24.80
C HIS A 598 -2.07 -17.12 -24.51
N GLN A 599 -3.06 -16.44 -23.94
CA GLN A 599 -4.37 -17.01 -23.74
C GLN A 599 -5.17 -16.93 -25.04
N VAL A 600 -5.47 -18.09 -25.60
CA VAL A 600 -6.06 -18.23 -26.92
C VAL A 600 -7.33 -19.07 -26.86
N THR A 601 -8.37 -18.61 -27.55
CA THR A 601 -9.52 -19.46 -27.88
C THR A 601 -9.24 -20.18 -29.20
N ALA A 602 -9.05 -21.50 -29.13
CA ALA A 602 -8.77 -22.33 -30.29
C ALA A 602 -10.02 -22.41 -31.18
N ALA A 603 -10.01 -21.77 -32.34
CA ALA A 603 -11.14 -21.85 -33.28
C ALA A 603 -11.22 -23.23 -33.95
N GLU A 604 -10.06 -23.79 -34.28
CA GLU A 604 -9.86 -25.14 -34.79
C GLU A 604 -8.81 -25.86 -33.94
N VAL A 605 -8.54 -27.14 -34.25
CA VAL A 605 -7.52 -27.91 -33.52
C VAL A 605 -6.15 -27.24 -33.64
N LEU A 606 -5.51 -26.93 -32.52
CA LEU A 606 -4.15 -26.39 -32.41
C LEU A 606 -3.22 -27.44 -31.81
N ARG A 607 -2.02 -27.63 -32.38
CA ARG A 607 -1.06 -28.65 -31.94
C ARG A 607 0.31 -28.06 -31.62
N LYS A 608 1.04 -28.74 -30.73
CA LYS A 608 2.48 -28.51 -30.57
C LYS A 608 3.19 -28.74 -31.91
N GLY A 609 4.05 -27.81 -32.30
CA GLY A 609 4.78 -27.81 -33.57
C GLY A 609 4.11 -27.03 -34.70
N ASP A 610 2.84 -26.61 -34.53
CA ASP A 610 2.16 -25.79 -35.53
C ASP A 610 2.90 -24.46 -35.75
N GLN A 611 2.99 -24.06 -37.02
CA GLN A 611 3.53 -22.75 -37.41
C GLN A 611 2.41 -21.72 -37.45
N VAL A 612 2.65 -20.57 -36.83
CA VAL A 612 1.67 -19.49 -36.71
C VAL A 612 2.29 -18.15 -37.10
N GLN A 613 1.49 -17.32 -37.75
CA GLN A 613 1.76 -15.90 -37.97
C GLN A 613 0.96 -15.07 -36.96
N LEU A 614 1.63 -14.10 -36.37
CA LEU A 614 1.13 -13.29 -35.26
C LEU A 614 0.69 -11.91 -35.75
N TYR A 615 -0.52 -11.48 -35.38
CA TYR A 615 -1.09 -10.18 -35.74
C TYR A 615 -1.52 -9.43 -34.48
N LEU A 616 -0.99 -8.23 -34.31
CA LEU A 616 -1.32 -7.34 -33.21
C LEU A 616 -2.56 -6.51 -33.55
N ASP A 617 -3.33 -6.16 -32.52
CA ASP A 617 -4.19 -4.98 -32.57
C ASP A 617 -3.30 -3.73 -32.53
N GLU A 618 -2.86 -3.27 -33.71
CA GLU A 618 -1.94 -2.13 -33.83
C GLU A 618 -2.50 -0.83 -33.22
N PRO A 619 -3.80 -0.48 -33.37
CA PRO A 619 -4.40 0.65 -32.64
C PRO A 619 -4.27 0.53 -31.12
N GLN A 620 -4.57 -0.64 -30.55
CA GLN A 620 -4.45 -0.89 -29.10
C GLN A 620 -2.99 -0.78 -28.64
N ARG A 621 -2.06 -1.39 -29.37
CA ARG A 621 -0.61 -1.28 -29.12
C ARG A 621 -0.14 0.18 -29.15
N LEU A 622 -0.50 0.91 -30.20
CA LEU A 622 -0.09 2.31 -30.36
C LEU A 622 -0.65 3.19 -29.24
N ALA A 623 -1.91 2.99 -28.84
CA ALA A 623 -2.52 3.70 -27.73
C ALA A 623 -1.80 3.44 -26.39
N CYS A 624 -1.34 2.20 -26.16
CA CYS A 624 -0.48 1.85 -25.03
C CYS A 624 0.88 2.56 -25.13
N MET A 625 1.55 2.53 -26.29
CA MET A 625 2.84 3.21 -26.53
C MET A 625 2.75 4.72 -26.27
N VAL A 626 1.69 5.37 -26.76
CA VAL A 626 1.40 6.80 -26.54
C VAL A 626 1.36 7.10 -25.05
N LYS A 627 0.53 6.36 -24.31
CA LYS A 627 0.34 6.58 -22.87
C LYS A 627 1.57 6.20 -22.05
N HIS A 628 2.36 5.23 -22.50
CA HIS A 628 3.60 4.85 -21.83
C HIS A 628 4.67 5.93 -21.97
N THR A 629 4.93 6.41 -23.19
CA THR A 629 5.86 7.54 -23.40
C THR A 629 5.37 8.80 -22.67
N ALA A 630 4.07 9.09 -22.71
CA ALA A 630 3.44 10.15 -21.93
C ALA A 630 3.68 10.03 -20.43
N THR A 631 3.68 8.81 -19.88
CA THR A 631 3.94 8.55 -18.47
C THR A 631 5.38 8.94 -18.09
N HIS A 632 6.37 8.64 -18.93
CA HIS A 632 7.75 9.07 -18.73
C HIS A 632 7.90 10.59 -18.73
N VAL A 633 7.27 11.26 -19.71
CA VAL A 633 7.29 12.72 -19.81
C VAL A 633 6.60 13.36 -18.60
N LEU A 634 5.47 12.81 -18.13
CA LEU A 634 4.78 13.24 -16.91
C LEU A 634 5.65 13.08 -15.67
N ASN A 635 6.28 11.92 -15.49
CA ASN A 635 7.18 11.65 -14.37
C ASN A 635 8.37 12.60 -14.35
N PHE A 636 8.97 12.86 -15.50
CA PHE A 636 10.04 13.83 -15.65
C PHE A 636 9.58 15.25 -15.28
N ALA A 637 8.44 15.70 -15.78
CA ALA A 637 7.89 17.03 -15.46
C ALA A 637 7.61 17.19 -13.96
N LEU A 638 7.09 16.14 -13.30
CA LEU A 638 6.90 16.13 -11.85
C LEU A 638 8.23 16.29 -11.10
N ARG A 639 9.26 15.51 -11.46
CA ARG A 639 10.58 15.58 -10.82
C ARG A 639 11.29 16.91 -11.08
N GLN A 640 11.15 17.45 -12.28
CA GLN A 640 11.73 18.76 -12.62
C GLN A 640 11.13 19.88 -11.76
N LEU A 641 9.82 19.83 -11.51
CA LEU A 641 9.12 20.86 -10.74
C LEU A 641 9.25 20.69 -9.23
N LEU A 642 9.12 19.46 -8.74
CA LEU A 642 9.06 19.14 -7.31
C LEU A 642 10.40 18.70 -6.71
N GLY A 643 11.39 18.39 -7.56
CA GLY A 643 12.70 17.89 -7.16
C GLY A 643 12.81 16.36 -7.18
N SER A 644 14.01 15.86 -6.89
CA SER A 644 14.36 14.44 -6.96
C SER A 644 13.73 13.56 -5.87
N SER A 645 13.12 14.16 -4.84
CA SER A 645 12.42 13.43 -3.76
C SER A 645 11.05 12.88 -4.17
N VAL A 646 10.56 13.24 -5.36
CA VAL A 646 9.32 12.67 -5.90
C VAL A 646 9.61 11.32 -6.54
N GLU A 647 8.92 10.30 -6.06
CA GLU A 647 9.04 8.91 -6.48
C GLU A 647 7.70 8.44 -7.04
N GLN A 648 7.72 7.68 -8.14
CA GLN A 648 6.52 6.95 -8.55
C GLN A 648 6.26 5.79 -7.60
N ARG A 649 5.01 5.68 -7.16
CA ARG A 649 4.49 4.64 -6.28
C ARG A 649 3.71 3.56 -7.04
N GLY A 650 3.25 3.89 -8.24
CA GLY A 650 2.55 2.97 -9.14
C GLY A 650 2.26 3.61 -10.49
N SER A 651 2.16 2.79 -11.52
CA SER A 651 1.70 3.20 -12.85
C SER A 651 0.73 2.15 -13.37
N HIS A 652 -0.23 2.55 -14.18
CA HIS A 652 -1.01 1.64 -15.00
C HIS A 652 -1.37 2.32 -16.31
N VAL A 653 -0.97 1.68 -17.41
CA VAL A 653 -1.10 2.13 -18.78
C VAL A 653 -1.89 1.08 -19.55
N ALA A 654 -3.03 1.49 -20.08
CA ALA A 654 -3.88 0.72 -20.98
C ALA A 654 -4.30 1.61 -22.14
N ALA A 655 -4.82 1.03 -23.22
CA ALA A 655 -5.22 1.79 -24.40
C ALA A 655 -6.27 2.90 -24.10
N ASP A 656 -7.07 2.77 -23.05
CA ASP A 656 -8.10 3.72 -22.62
C ASP A 656 -7.72 4.50 -21.34
N ARG A 657 -6.58 4.20 -20.70
CA ARG A 657 -6.29 4.69 -19.35
C ARG A 657 -4.82 4.96 -19.09
N LEU A 658 -4.51 6.15 -18.56
CA LEU A 658 -3.22 6.48 -17.96
C LEU A 658 -3.44 6.85 -16.48
N ARG A 659 -2.90 6.02 -15.58
CA ARG A 659 -2.90 6.24 -14.13
C ARG A 659 -1.47 6.32 -13.63
N PHE A 660 -1.16 7.36 -12.87
CA PHE A 660 0.17 7.56 -12.30
C PHE A 660 0.08 7.96 -10.82
N ASP A 661 0.74 7.20 -9.94
CA ASP A 661 0.77 7.44 -8.51
C ASP A 661 2.17 7.92 -8.11
N PHE A 662 2.25 9.02 -7.36
CA PHE A 662 3.53 9.64 -6.97
C PHE A 662 3.51 10.16 -5.53
N SER A 663 4.69 10.30 -4.93
CA SER A 663 4.84 10.95 -3.62
C SER A 663 4.73 12.48 -3.73
N GLY A 664 3.69 13.06 -3.13
CA GLY A 664 3.47 14.50 -3.10
C GLY A 664 2.00 14.90 -3.28
N SER A 665 1.79 16.20 -3.51
CA SER A 665 0.49 16.79 -3.88
C SER A 665 0.73 18.02 -4.74
N LEU A 666 -0.24 18.39 -5.59
CA LEU A 666 -0.09 19.50 -6.52
C LEU A 666 -1.04 20.66 -6.22
N SER A 667 -0.52 21.87 -6.25
CA SER A 667 -1.31 23.11 -6.30
C SER A 667 -1.80 23.42 -7.72
N ILE A 668 -2.72 24.38 -7.86
CA ILE A 668 -3.21 24.83 -9.18
C ILE A 668 -2.07 25.33 -10.08
N PRO A 669 -1.16 26.22 -9.63
CA PRO A 669 -0.04 26.66 -10.47
C PRO A 669 0.91 25.52 -10.86
N GLN A 670 1.13 24.55 -9.96
CA GLN A 670 1.99 23.41 -10.26
C GLN A 670 1.37 22.49 -11.32
N LEU A 671 0.06 22.23 -11.26
CA LEU A 671 -0.64 21.48 -12.31
C LEU A 671 -0.53 22.16 -13.68
N GLN A 672 -0.71 23.49 -13.73
CA GLN A 672 -0.54 24.27 -14.96
C GLN A 672 0.89 24.17 -15.51
N GLU A 673 1.88 24.30 -14.63
CA GLU A 673 3.29 24.23 -14.99
C GLU A 673 3.70 22.85 -15.50
N ILE A 674 3.19 21.77 -14.89
CA ILE A 674 3.41 20.40 -15.36
C ILE A 674 2.82 20.22 -16.77
N GLU A 675 1.54 20.55 -16.98
CA GLU A 675 0.93 20.43 -18.31
C GLU A 675 1.67 21.28 -19.35
N ARG A 676 2.13 22.49 -18.98
CA ARG A 676 2.91 23.36 -19.86
C ARG A 676 4.27 22.76 -20.22
N SER A 677 5.00 22.20 -19.25
CA SER A 677 6.28 21.54 -19.50
C SER A 677 6.11 20.34 -20.43
N ILE A 678 5.10 19.51 -20.18
CA ILE A 678 4.76 18.35 -21.03
C ILE A 678 4.41 18.82 -22.45
N HIS A 679 3.56 19.83 -22.59
CA HIS A 679 3.18 20.38 -23.89
C HIS A 679 4.39 20.90 -24.68
N ASN A 680 5.36 21.55 -24.01
CA ASN A 680 6.59 21.99 -24.66
C ASN A 680 7.41 20.79 -25.19
N ILE A 681 7.58 19.74 -24.38
CA ILE A 681 8.31 18.52 -24.77
C ILE A 681 7.64 17.81 -25.96
N ILE A 682 6.29 17.78 -25.98
CA ILE A 682 5.52 17.23 -27.10
C ILE A 682 5.71 18.10 -28.35
N THR A 683 5.62 19.43 -28.22
CA THR A 683 5.75 20.37 -29.33
C THR A 683 7.15 20.37 -29.95
N GLU A 684 8.20 20.20 -29.14
CA GLU A 684 9.58 20.04 -29.62
C GLU A 684 9.79 18.74 -30.41
N ASN A 685 8.87 17.77 -30.28
CA ASN A 685 8.90 16.49 -30.97
C ASN A 685 10.25 15.77 -30.84
N ASN A 686 10.78 15.76 -29.62
CA ASN A 686 12.06 15.16 -29.27
C ASN A 686 12.08 13.65 -29.59
N ALA A 687 13.22 13.15 -30.05
CA ALA A 687 13.43 11.72 -30.26
C ALA A 687 13.44 10.94 -28.94
N VAL A 688 12.99 9.68 -28.99
CA VAL A 688 13.03 8.74 -27.87
C VAL A 688 14.06 7.66 -28.21
N TYR A 689 15.13 7.63 -27.42
CA TYR A 689 16.25 6.70 -27.56
C TYR A 689 16.09 5.53 -26.61
N ILE A 690 16.46 4.36 -27.09
CA ILE A 690 16.29 3.10 -26.38
C ILE A 690 17.52 2.24 -26.63
N GLU A 691 18.18 1.81 -25.57
CA GLU A 691 19.37 0.95 -25.67
C GLU A 691 19.35 -0.13 -24.58
N GLU A 692 19.85 -1.32 -24.91
CA GLU A 692 20.16 -2.35 -23.92
C GLU A 692 21.56 -2.11 -23.36
N VAL A 693 21.67 -2.05 -22.03
CA VAL A 693 22.87 -1.68 -21.30
C VAL A 693 23.07 -2.68 -20.16
N PRO A 694 24.29 -3.15 -19.88
CA PRO A 694 24.56 -3.94 -18.67
C PRO A 694 24.06 -3.23 -17.41
N LEU A 695 23.38 -3.95 -16.51
CA LEU A 695 22.76 -3.37 -15.31
C LEU A 695 23.77 -2.60 -14.46
N ALA A 696 24.99 -3.11 -14.33
CA ALA A 696 26.07 -2.43 -13.61
C ALA A 696 26.41 -1.06 -14.21
N ARG A 697 26.47 -0.97 -15.54
CA ARG A 697 26.78 0.28 -16.26
C ARG A 697 25.60 1.26 -16.24
N ALA A 698 24.37 0.75 -16.32
CA ALA A 698 23.18 1.60 -16.28
C ALA A 698 23.10 2.41 -14.97
N LYS A 699 23.51 1.82 -13.83
CA LYS A 699 23.54 2.51 -12.52
C LYS A 699 24.41 3.77 -12.49
N ASP A 700 25.36 3.90 -13.41
CA ASP A 700 26.24 5.08 -13.50
C ASP A 700 25.61 6.25 -14.28
N ILE A 701 24.43 6.07 -14.90
CA ILE A 701 23.73 7.11 -15.67
C ILE A 701 23.18 8.19 -14.72
N PRO A 702 23.60 9.46 -14.84
CA PRO A 702 23.08 10.55 -14.02
C PRO A 702 21.58 10.76 -14.21
N GLY A 703 20.84 10.91 -13.11
CA GLY A 703 19.40 11.15 -13.15
C GLY A 703 18.55 9.93 -13.51
N LEU A 704 19.19 8.79 -13.82
CA LEU A 704 18.52 7.51 -14.07
C LEU A 704 17.56 7.22 -12.93
N ARG A 705 16.31 7.04 -13.32
CA ARG A 705 15.28 6.63 -12.38
C ARG A 705 15.00 5.15 -12.53
N THR A 706 14.94 4.48 -11.39
CA THR A 706 14.54 3.10 -11.25
C THR A 706 13.24 3.01 -10.44
N VAL A 707 12.61 1.84 -10.50
CA VAL A 707 11.54 1.43 -9.59
C VAL A 707 12.15 0.41 -8.64
N ASP A 708 11.53 0.21 -7.48
CA ASP A 708 11.92 -0.84 -6.53
C ASP A 708 11.48 -2.24 -7.03
N GLU A 709 12.12 -2.70 -8.10
CA GLU A 709 11.87 -3.98 -8.76
C GLU A 709 13.19 -4.72 -9.03
N VAL A 710 13.09 -6.03 -9.29
CA VAL A 710 14.24 -6.83 -9.73
C VAL A 710 14.37 -6.69 -11.24
N TYR A 711 15.50 -6.18 -11.69
CA TYR A 711 15.78 -5.98 -13.11
C TYR A 711 16.60 -7.14 -13.68
N PRO A 712 16.35 -7.57 -14.93
CA PRO A 712 17.22 -8.50 -15.65
C PRO A 712 18.55 -7.82 -16.03
N ASP A 713 19.55 -8.59 -16.43
CA ASP A 713 20.80 -8.08 -17.03
C ASP A 713 20.99 -8.72 -18.43
N PRO A 714 21.07 -7.93 -19.53
CA PRO A 714 21.05 -6.47 -19.61
C PRO A 714 19.68 -5.84 -19.29
N VAL A 715 19.71 -4.54 -18.96
CA VAL A 715 18.52 -3.70 -18.80
C VAL A 715 18.29 -2.81 -20.01
N ARG A 716 17.03 -2.47 -20.24
CA ARG A 716 16.62 -1.52 -21.28
C ARG A 716 16.49 -0.11 -20.69
N VAL A 717 17.29 0.82 -21.20
CA VAL A 717 17.27 2.24 -20.83
C VAL A 717 16.46 2.99 -21.88
N VAL A 718 15.51 3.79 -21.43
CA VAL A 718 14.71 4.69 -22.28
C VAL A 718 15.06 6.12 -21.93
N SER A 719 15.40 6.92 -22.93
CA SER A 719 15.81 8.32 -22.78
C SER A 719 15.09 9.21 -23.79
N VAL A 720 14.55 10.35 -23.34
CA VAL A 720 13.95 11.36 -24.23
C VAL A 720 15.00 12.41 -24.58
N ALA A 721 15.03 12.88 -25.82
CA ALA A 721 15.89 13.93 -26.37
C ALA A 721 17.41 13.66 -26.40
N VAL A 722 17.96 12.83 -25.50
CA VAL A 722 19.40 12.57 -25.39
C VAL A 722 19.69 11.08 -25.67
N PRO A 723 20.58 10.75 -26.62
CA PRO A 723 21.03 9.37 -26.83
C PRO A 723 21.61 8.75 -25.56
N VAL A 724 21.40 7.45 -25.34
CA VAL A 724 21.84 6.78 -24.10
C VAL A 724 23.37 6.80 -23.96
N ALA A 725 24.09 6.67 -25.08
CA ALA A 725 25.55 6.79 -25.11
C ALA A 725 26.06 8.16 -24.60
N ASP A 726 25.32 9.24 -24.83
CA ASP A 726 25.71 10.60 -24.46
C ASP A 726 25.41 10.92 -22.99
N LEU A 727 24.60 10.11 -22.30
CA LEU A 727 24.21 10.34 -20.90
C LEU A 727 25.38 10.18 -19.92
N TYR A 728 26.46 9.50 -20.33
CA TYR A 728 27.66 9.33 -19.51
C TYR A 728 28.61 10.53 -19.54
N ASP A 729 28.41 11.50 -20.44
CA ASP A 729 29.30 12.66 -20.56
C ASP A 729 29.00 13.73 -19.48
N SER A 730 29.85 13.73 -18.45
CA SER A 730 29.82 14.67 -17.32
C SER A 730 30.03 16.15 -17.67
N GLN A 731 30.34 16.51 -18.92
CA GLN A 731 30.55 17.91 -19.31
C GLN A 731 29.25 18.69 -19.57
N THR A 732 28.11 18.01 -19.64
CA THR A 732 26.81 18.66 -19.81
C THR A 732 25.85 18.20 -18.73
N ASP A 733 25.42 19.11 -17.85
CA ASP A 733 24.31 18.89 -16.90
C ASP A 733 22.98 18.75 -17.68
N ARG A 734 22.83 17.68 -18.46
CA ARG A 734 21.62 17.40 -19.27
C ARG A 734 20.61 16.68 -18.39
N TRP A 735 19.73 17.46 -17.76
CA TRP A 735 18.55 16.93 -17.09
C TRP A 735 17.52 16.47 -18.13
N THR A 736 17.35 15.15 -18.30
CA THR A 736 16.38 14.57 -19.22
C THR A 736 15.54 13.45 -18.58
N SER A 737 14.46 13.06 -19.24
CA SER A 737 13.68 11.87 -18.88
C SER A 737 14.48 10.62 -19.23
N VAL A 738 15.02 9.93 -18.23
CA VAL A 738 15.76 8.67 -18.40
C VAL A 738 15.37 7.65 -17.34
N GLU A 739 14.95 6.46 -17.78
CA GLU A 739 14.40 5.41 -16.92
C GLU A 739 14.78 4.00 -17.39
N LEU A 740 14.85 3.05 -16.46
CA LEU A 740 14.86 1.62 -16.79
C LEU A 740 13.42 1.19 -17.10
N CYS A 741 13.15 0.80 -18.34
CA CYS A 741 11.79 0.45 -18.77
C CYS A 741 11.77 -0.64 -19.84
N CYS A 742 11.01 -1.69 -19.57
CA CYS A 742 10.74 -2.79 -20.49
C CYS A 742 9.49 -2.56 -21.35
N GLY A 743 8.90 -1.36 -21.35
CA GLY A 743 7.71 -1.00 -22.12
C GLY A 743 7.94 -0.80 -23.61
N THR A 744 6.84 -0.78 -24.37
CA THR A 744 6.84 -0.29 -25.76
C THR A 744 6.63 1.22 -25.75
N HIS A 745 7.43 1.97 -26.53
CA HIS A 745 7.43 3.43 -26.55
C HIS A 745 7.32 3.98 -27.96
N LEU A 746 6.70 5.16 -28.08
CA LEU A 746 6.88 6.01 -29.24
C LEU A 746 8.36 6.34 -29.47
N LEU A 747 8.74 6.52 -30.73
CA LEU A 747 10.07 6.95 -31.20
C LEU A 747 10.25 8.47 -31.16
N THR A 748 9.16 9.24 -31.07
CA THR A 748 9.17 10.70 -30.94
C THR A 748 8.05 11.16 -30.00
N THR A 749 8.25 12.28 -29.30
CA THR A 749 7.28 12.78 -28.32
C THR A 749 6.07 13.46 -28.95
N GLY A 750 6.16 13.95 -30.18
CA GLY A 750 5.05 14.64 -30.87
C GLY A 750 3.86 13.73 -31.14
N GLU A 751 4.08 12.44 -31.31
CA GLU A 751 3.03 11.43 -31.49
C GLU A 751 2.16 11.20 -30.24
N ILE A 752 2.54 11.79 -29.10
CA ILE A 752 1.63 11.88 -27.93
C ILE A 752 0.41 12.77 -28.25
N GLY A 753 0.58 13.75 -29.14
CA GLY A 753 -0.43 14.72 -29.55
C GLY A 753 -0.66 15.82 -28.51
N ASP A 754 -1.23 15.47 -27.37
CA ASP A 754 -1.45 16.34 -26.21
C ASP A 754 -1.57 15.48 -24.95
N LEU A 755 -1.47 16.10 -23.77
CA LEU A 755 -1.69 15.45 -22.48
C LEU A 755 -2.40 16.40 -21.51
N VAL A 756 -3.52 15.94 -20.95
CA VAL A 756 -4.28 16.68 -19.94
C VAL A 756 -4.45 15.85 -18.69
N ILE A 757 -4.13 16.44 -17.54
CA ILE A 757 -4.43 15.83 -16.23
C ILE A 757 -5.90 16.10 -15.93
N ILE A 758 -6.74 15.08 -16.03
CA ILE A 758 -8.18 15.19 -15.78
C ILE A 758 -8.56 14.93 -14.33
N SER A 759 -7.66 14.39 -13.51
CA SER A 759 -7.90 14.19 -12.07
C SER A 759 -6.59 14.10 -11.32
N GLU A 760 -6.51 14.76 -10.16
CA GLU A 760 -5.51 14.52 -9.14
C GLU A 760 -6.25 14.32 -7.81
N ARG A 761 -6.01 13.16 -7.18
CA ARG A 761 -6.64 12.78 -5.92
C ARG A 761 -5.59 12.25 -4.97
N GLN A 762 -5.57 12.79 -3.76
CA GLN A 762 -4.76 12.24 -2.69
C GLN A 762 -5.36 10.90 -2.24
N MET A 763 -4.60 9.82 -2.39
CA MET A 763 -5.03 8.47 -2.02
C MET A 763 -4.82 8.26 -0.51
N VAL A 764 -3.59 8.55 -0.08
CA VAL A 764 -3.17 8.64 1.32
C VAL A 764 -2.32 9.89 1.50
N LYS A 765 -2.11 10.30 2.75
CA LYS A 765 -1.34 11.52 3.00
C LYS A 765 0.08 11.36 2.48
N GLY A 766 0.48 12.23 1.55
CA GLY A 766 1.79 12.17 0.87
C GLY A 766 1.83 11.34 -0.42
N ILE A 767 0.75 10.67 -0.83
CA ILE A 767 0.67 9.99 -2.14
C ILE A 767 -0.56 10.48 -2.90
N SER A 768 -0.33 10.96 -4.11
CA SER A 768 -1.37 11.42 -5.02
C SER A 768 -1.42 10.56 -6.28
N ARG A 769 -2.65 10.36 -6.76
CA ARG A 769 -2.96 9.68 -8.01
C ARG A 769 -3.38 10.70 -9.06
N ILE A 770 -2.70 10.67 -10.18
CA ILE A 770 -3.04 11.37 -11.42
C ILE A 770 -3.76 10.40 -12.35
N VAL A 771 -4.82 10.90 -12.98
CA VAL A 771 -5.41 10.30 -14.18
C VAL A 771 -5.29 11.33 -15.29
N ALA A 772 -4.76 10.91 -16.43
CA ALA A 772 -4.55 11.77 -17.58
C ALA A 772 -5.11 11.12 -18.86
N VAL A 773 -5.42 11.97 -19.83
CA VAL A 773 -5.81 11.59 -21.19
C VAL A 773 -4.83 12.21 -22.19
N THR A 774 -4.74 11.62 -23.38
CA THR A 774 -3.77 12.01 -24.42
C THR A 774 -4.46 12.26 -25.76
N GLY A 775 -3.78 12.92 -26.70
CA GLY A 775 -4.25 13.08 -28.08
C GLY A 775 -5.59 13.82 -28.20
N ASP A 776 -6.54 13.25 -28.93
CA ASP A 776 -7.86 13.88 -29.17
C ASP A 776 -8.69 14.00 -27.88
N ASP A 777 -8.68 13.00 -26.99
CA ASP A 777 -9.37 13.07 -25.69
C ASP A 777 -8.86 14.26 -24.85
N ALA A 778 -7.56 14.56 -24.93
CA ALA A 778 -6.97 15.71 -24.26
C ALA A 778 -7.44 17.04 -24.86
N ARG A 779 -7.53 17.12 -26.20
CA ARG A 779 -8.08 18.31 -26.88
C ARG A 779 -9.54 18.54 -26.52
N GLU A 780 -10.36 17.49 -26.56
CA GLU A 780 -11.78 17.54 -26.16
C GLU A 780 -11.94 18.02 -24.71
N ALA A 781 -11.10 17.52 -23.79
CA ALA A 781 -11.11 17.96 -22.40
C ALA A 781 -10.78 19.46 -22.26
N ARG A 782 -9.84 20.00 -23.05
CA ARG A 782 -9.51 21.43 -23.04
C ARG A 782 -10.67 22.27 -23.60
N GLU A 783 -11.28 21.85 -24.70
CA GLU A 783 -12.42 22.51 -25.32
C GLU A 783 -13.62 22.55 -24.36
N ALA A 784 -13.97 21.41 -23.75
CA ALA A 784 -15.02 21.32 -22.74
C ALA A 784 -14.74 22.24 -21.53
N GLY A 785 -13.49 22.28 -21.06
CA GLY A 785 -13.07 23.19 -19.99
C GLY A 785 -13.23 24.66 -20.37
N GLN A 786 -13.01 25.02 -21.63
CA GLN A 786 -13.19 26.38 -22.13
C GLN A 786 -14.67 26.76 -22.24
N VAL A 787 -15.52 25.86 -22.73
CA VAL A 787 -16.98 26.05 -22.76
C VAL A 787 -17.52 26.28 -21.34
N LEU A 788 -17.17 25.42 -20.38
CA LEU A 788 -17.62 25.57 -18.99
C LEU A 788 -17.09 26.87 -18.35
N THR A 789 -15.89 27.33 -18.73
CA THR A 789 -15.39 28.63 -18.26
C THR A 789 -16.28 29.77 -18.74
N GLN A 790 -16.65 29.78 -20.02
CA GLN A 790 -17.53 30.79 -20.60
C GLN A 790 -18.92 30.78 -19.97
N GLU A 791 -19.47 29.59 -19.68
CA GLU A 791 -20.76 29.46 -19.00
C GLU A 791 -20.73 30.00 -17.56
N VAL A 792 -19.68 29.68 -16.81
CA VAL A 792 -19.49 30.20 -15.44
C VAL A 792 -19.29 31.71 -15.44
N GLU A 793 -18.53 32.25 -16.40
CA GLU A 793 -18.32 33.70 -16.55
C GLU A 793 -19.62 34.43 -16.94
N SER A 794 -20.40 33.86 -17.86
CA SER A 794 -21.72 34.36 -18.23
C SER A 794 -22.67 34.38 -17.02
N LEU A 795 -22.71 33.31 -16.23
CA LEU A 795 -23.52 33.24 -15.01
C LEU A 795 -23.06 34.27 -13.97
N SER A 796 -21.75 34.42 -13.78
CA SER A 796 -21.16 35.42 -12.89
C SER A 796 -21.55 36.84 -13.30
N ALA A 797 -21.46 37.16 -14.59
CA ALA A 797 -21.85 38.46 -15.14
C ALA A 797 -23.34 38.73 -14.96
N ARG A 798 -24.20 37.73 -15.21
CA ARG A 798 -25.66 37.81 -14.95
C ARG A 798 -25.95 38.05 -13.47
N LEU A 799 -25.24 37.40 -12.56
CA LEU A 799 -25.38 37.64 -11.12
C LEU A 799 -24.95 39.06 -10.71
N ALA A 800 -23.96 39.64 -11.40
CA ALA A 800 -23.49 41.00 -11.13
C ALA A 800 -24.43 42.09 -11.67
N THR A 801 -25.14 41.84 -12.78
CA THR A 801 -26.01 42.83 -13.43
C THR A 801 -27.43 42.89 -12.87
N VAL A 802 -27.86 41.89 -12.10
CA VAL A 802 -29.18 41.88 -11.47
C VAL A 802 -29.19 42.84 -10.27
N ALA A 803 -29.50 44.11 -10.52
CA ALA A 803 -29.50 45.19 -9.52
C ALA A 803 -30.54 45.01 -8.41
N SER A 804 -31.59 44.22 -8.63
CA SER A 804 -32.60 43.82 -7.62
C SER A 804 -33.30 42.53 -8.07
N PRO A 805 -32.76 41.34 -7.73
CA PRO A 805 -33.36 40.07 -8.15
C PRO A 805 -34.71 39.89 -7.47
N SER A 806 -35.72 39.39 -8.20
CA SER A 806 -36.86 38.78 -7.52
C SER A 806 -36.42 37.49 -6.81
N LEU A 807 -37.18 37.04 -5.81
CA LEU A 807 -36.88 35.77 -5.14
C LEU A 807 -36.88 34.59 -6.15
N ALA A 808 -37.75 34.63 -7.16
CA ALA A 808 -37.80 33.63 -8.21
C ALA A 808 -36.53 33.62 -9.08
N ASP A 809 -36.01 34.80 -9.43
CA ASP A 809 -34.76 34.93 -10.20
C ASP A 809 -33.55 34.44 -9.40
N ALA A 810 -33.48 34.77 -8.11
CA ALA A 810 -32.40 34.33 -7.23
C ALA A 810 -32.38 32.81 -7.07
N ASN A 811 -33.54 32.17 -6.91
CA ASN A 811 -33.66 30.71 -6.85
C ASN A 811 -33.32 30.04 -8.19
N ARG A 812 -33.73 30.62 -9.33
CA ARG A 812 -33.35 30.11 -10.66
C ARG A 812 -31.84 30.14 -10.84
N LEU A 813 -31.19 31.25 -10.49
CA LEU A 813 -29.73 31.38 -10.57
C LEU A 813 -29.03 30.39 -9.64
N ALA A 814 -29.54 30.14 -8.43
CA ALA A 814 -28.99 29.14 -7.53
C ALA A 814 -29.08 27.72 -8.11
N LYS A 815 -30.17 27.40 -8.81
CA LYS A 815 -30.31 26.12 -9.53
C LYS A 815 -29.30 26.00 -10.68
N GLU A 816 -29.11 27.08 -11.45
CA GLU A 816 -28.09 27.10 -12.52
C GLU A 816 -26.67 26.93 -11.97
N VAL A 817 -26.33 27.53 -10.82
CA VAL A 817 -25.04 27.28 -10.14
C VAL A 817 -24.89 25.79 -9.78
N GLY A 818 -25.96 25.16 -9.30
CA GLY A 818 -25.98 23.71 -9.01
C GLY A 818 -25.69 22.87 -10.25
N ILE A 819 -26.41 23.14 -11.36
CA ILE A 819 -26.23 22.42 -12.63
C ILE A 819 -24.79 22.57 -13.16
N LEU A 820 -24.22 23.79 -13.14
CA LEU A 820 -22.84 24.00 -13.57
C LEU A 820 -21.82 23.36 -12.62
N THR A 821 -22.14 23.27 -11.33
CA THR A 821 -21.29 22.53 -10.37
C THR A 821 -21.24 21.05 -10.72
N ASP A 822 -22.39 20.44 -10.98
CA ASP A 822 -22.46 19.03 -11.38
C ASP A 822 -21.75 18.80 -12.74
N ALA A 823 -21.92 19.71 -13.70
CA ALA A 823 -21.23 19.64 -14.99
C ALA A 823 -19.70 19.72 -14.84
N VAL A 824 -19.18 20.65 -14.03
CA VAL A 824 -17.74 20.79 -13.76
C VAL A 824 -17.18 19.56 -13.04
N ASP A 825 -17.95 18.93 -12.16
CA ASP A 825 -17.53 17.77 -11.38
C ASP A 825 -17.51 16.47 -12.22
N CYS A 826 -18.42 16.32 -13.17
CA CYS A 826 -18.59 15.11 -13.97
C CYS A 826 -17.89 15.14 -15.34
N THR A 827 -17.58 16.33 -15.89
CA THR A 827 -16.96 16.45 -17.22
C THR A 827 -15.43 16.28 -17.14
N PRO A 828 -14.81 15.48 -18.03
CA PRO A 828 -13.35 15.46 -18.18
C PRO A 828 -12.85 16.82 -18.68
N ILE A 829 -12.16 17.56 -17.81
CA ILE A 829 -11.55 18.86 -18.11
C ILE A 829 -10.19 18.94 -17.38
N PRO A 830 -9.28 19.86 -17.77
CA PRO A 830 -8.03 20.05 -17.05
C PRO A 830 -8.26 20.28 -15.55
N GLN A 831 -7.58 19.50 -14.71
CA GLN A 831 -7.83 19.43 -13.27
C GLN A 831 -7.59 20.77 -12.58
N TRP A 832 -6.59 21.54 -13.04
CA TRP A 832 -6.34 22.88 -12.52
C TRP A 832 -7.54 23.80 -12.80
N LYS A 833 -8.12 23.71 -14.00
CA LYS A 833 -9.29 24.51 -14.41
C LYS A 833 -10.54 24.07 -13.65
N ARG A 834 -10.73 22.77 -13.42
CA ARG A 834 -11.79 22.26 -12.53
C ARG A 834 -11.72 22.91 -11.15
N ARG A 835 -10.54 22.94 -10.52
CA ARG A 835 -10.35 23.54 -9.19
C ARG A 835 -10.65 25.04 -9.16
N GLU A 836 -10.25 25.77 -10.20
CA GLU A 836 -10.59 27.19 -10.36
C GLU A 836 -12.11 27.40 -10.48
N LEU A 837 -12.77 26.65 -11.38
CA LEU A 837 -14.22 26.76 -11.61
C LEU A 837 -15.02 26.37 -10.38
N GLN A 838 -14.66 25.29 -9.67
CA GLN A 838 -15.26 24.89 -8.40
C GLN A 838 -15.13 26.00 -7.34
N THR A 839 -13.98 26.67 -7.28
CA THR A 839 -13.75 27.78 -6.34
C THR A 839 -14.67 28.97 -6.68
N ARG A 840 -14.77 29.33 -7.97
CA ARG A 840 -15.67 30.38 -8.45
C ARG A 840 -17.13 30.03 -8.16
N LEU A 841 -17.59 28.83 -8.52
CA LEU A 841 -18.96 28.35 -8.31
C LEU A 841 -19.34 28.30 -6.82
N LYS A 842 -18.44 27.86 -5.93
CA LYS A 842 -18.65 27.95 -4.47
C LYS A 842 -18.85 29.39 -4.01
N GLY A 843 -18.10 30.33 -4.59
CA GLY A 843 -18.28 31.76 -4.36
C GLY A 843 -19.66 32.25 -4.82
N LEU A 844 -20.05 31.93 -6.05
CA LEU A 844 -21.36 32.28 -6.61
C LEU A 844 -22.50 31.67 -5.78
N GLN A 845 -22.42 30.40 -5.39
CA GLN A 845 -23.42 29.74 -4.55
C GLN A 845 -23.61 30.48 -3.21
N ARG A 846 -22.52 30.89 -2.55
CA ARG A 846 -22.59 31.68 -1.31
C ARG A 846 -23.27 33.02 -1.53
N THR A 847 -22.93 33.72 -2.61
CA THR A 847 -23.57 34.99 -2.98
C THR A 847 -25.06 34.80 -3.21
N THR A 848 -25.46 33.83 -4.03
CA THR A 848 -26.87 33.57 -4.35
C THR A 848 -27.66 33.16 -3.11
N ASN A 849 -27.13 32.28 -2.26
CA ASN A 849 -27.78 31.88 -1.00
C ASN A 849 -27.95 33.07 -0.05
N THR A 850 -26.96 33.98 0.00
CA THR A 850 -27.05 35.20 0.82
C THR A 850 -28.11 36.15 0.29
N SER A 851 -28.18 36.33 -1.03
CA SER A 851 -29.22 37.15 -1.68
C SER A 851 -30.62 36.58 -1.45
N ILE A 852 -30.80 35.26 -1.60
CA ILE A 852 -32.06 34.56 -1.30
C ILE A 852 -32.50 34.85 0.14
N ARG A 853 -31.62 34.63 1.13
CA ARG A 853 -31.93 34.90 2.55
C ARG A 853 -32.33 36.35 2.81
N LYS A 854 -31.65 37.32 2.17
CA LYS A 854 -31.98 38.74 2.30
C LYS A 854 -33.34 39.08 1.69
N LEU A 855 -33.64 38.55 0.50
CA LEU A 855 -34.91 38.76 -0.18
C LEU A 855 -36.07 38.13 0.58
N GLU A 856 -35.88 36.92 1.11
CA GLU A 856 -36.86 36.25 1.99
C GLU A 856 -37.16 37.12 3.22
N THR A 857 -36.12 37.62 3.89
CA THR A 857 -36.28 38.50 5.05
C THR A 857 -36.98 39.82 4.69
N LYS A 858 -36.78 40.34 3.48
CA LYS A 858 -37.42 41.58 2.99
C LYS A 858 -38.89 41.36 2.60
N GLU A 859 -39.24 40.24 1.97
CA GLU A 859 -40.64 39.89 1.73
C GLU A 859 -41.42 39.71 3.05
N VAL A 860 -40.78 39.12 4.07
CA VAL A 860 -41.35 38.98 5.42
C VAL A 860 -41.63 40.33 6.07
N SER A 861 -40.74 41.32 5.91
CA SER A 861 -40.91 42.63 6.55
C SER A 861 -41.92 43.54 5.84
N GLN A 862 -42.23 43.28 4.57
CA GLN A 862 -43.21 44.07 3.79
C GLN A 862 -44.64 43.52 3.86
N THR A 863 -44.85 42.34 4.46
CA THR A 863 -46.15 41.67 4.54
C THR A 863 -46.73 41.75 5.95
N HIS A 864 -47.94 42.31 6.10
CA HIS A 864 -48.58 42.58 7.41
C HIS A 864 -49.37 41.39 7.99
N ASN A 865 -49.46 40.27 7.28
CA ASN A 865 -50.10 39.02 7.71
C ASN A 865 -49.16 37.83 7.44
N PRO A 866 -49.21 36.73 8.21
CA PRO A 866 -48.46 35.51 7.89
C PRO A 866 -48.90 34.99 6.51
N ILE A 867 -47.96 34.91 5.57
CA ILE A 867 -48.23 34.41 4.22
C ILE A 867 -47.64 33.00 4.09
N LEU A 868 -48.51 32.05 3.78
CA LEU A 868 -48.13 30.76 3.22
C LEU A 868 -47.90 30.93 1.73
N ILE A 869 -46.66 30.75 1.27
CA ILE A 869 -46.35 30.71 -0.15
C ILE A 869 -46.10 29.24 -0.54
N PRO A 870 -47.05 28.57 -1.21
CA PRO A 870 -46.79 27.26 -1.78
C PRO A 870 -45.79 27.40 -2.94
N PHE A 871 -44.67 26.68 -2.87
CA PHE A 871 -43.56 26.84 -3.82
C PHE A 871 -43.68 25.93 -5.05
N ASP A 872 -44.54 24.89 -5.01
CA ASP A 872 -44.80 24.01 -6.16
C ASP A 872 -46.17 23.30 -6.05
N ARG A 873 -46.83 23.01 -7.19
CA ARG A 873 -48.12 22.29 -7.28
C ARG A 873 -47.97 20.81 -7.69
N ALA A 874 -46.77 20.25 -7.60
CA ALA A 874 -46.51 18.82 -7.83
C ALA A 874 -46.65 17.98 -6.53
N PRO A 875 -46.80 16.64 -6.60
CA PRO A 875 -46.87 15.77 -5.41
C PRO A 875 -45.53 15.81 -4.66
N GLY A 876 -45.52 16.41 -3.46
CA GLY A 876 -44.32 16.73 -2.68
C GLY A 876 -44.17 18.24 -2.40
N THR A 877 -45.23 18.87 -1.89
CA THR A 877 -45.34 20.33 -1.77
C THR A 877 -44.27 20.92 -0.85
N LEU A 878 -43.39 21.77 -1.41
CA LEU A 878 -42.53 22.66 -0.62
C LEU A 878 -43.39 23.80 -0.05
N ILE A 879 -43.37 23.98 1.26
CA ILE A 879 -44.11 25.05 1.95
C ILE A 879 -43.10 26.02 2.56
N MET A 880 -43.16 27.27 2.12
CA MET A 880 -42.40 28.37 2.72
C MET A 880 -43.30 29.12 3.71
N LEU A 881 -42.84 29.25 4.96
CA LEU A 881 -43.59 29.80 6.09
C LEU A 881 -42.90 31.04 6.64
N LEU A 882 -43.53 32.20 6.42
CA LEU A 882 -43.01 33.50 6.85
C LEU A 882 -43.92 34.07 7.94
N SER A 883 -43.40 34.36 9.14
CA SER A 883 -44.15 35.09 10.16
C SER A 883 -43.37 36.31 10.68
N HIS A 884 -44.07 37.43 10.82
CA HIS A 884 -43.53 38.66 11.39
C HIS A 884 -43.79 38.68 12.90
N GLN A 885 -42.77 38.93 13.73
CA GLN A 885 -42.98 39.43 15.10
C GLN A 885 -43.00 40.95 15.06
N GLN A 886 -44.16 41.59 15.29
CA GLN A 886 -44.17 43.00 15.71
C GLN A 886 -44.27 43.10 17.23
N PRO A 887 -43.54 44.04 17.86
CA PRO A 887 -43.71 44.35 19.28
C PRO A 887 -44.97 45.20 19.48
N SER A 888 -46.15 44.61 19.28
CA SER A 888 -47.43 45.29 19.53
C SER A 888 -48.12 44.75 20.79
N GLY A 889 -47.42 44.71 21.93
CA GLY A 889 -48.02 44.63 23.28
C GLY A 889 -48.92 43.41 23.61
N LYS A 890 -49.17 42.51 22.68
CA LYS A 890 -49.83 41.22 22.86
C LYS A 890 -48.93 40.16 22.24
N VAL A 891 -48.31 39.38 23.12
CA VAL A 891 -47.35 38.33 22.80
C VAL A 891 -48.06 37.22 22.01
N MET A 892 -47.82 37.11 20.70
CA MET A 892 -47.93 35.81 20.02
C MET A 892 -46.61 35.06 20.25
N SER A 893 -46.66 33.91 20.92
CA SER A 893 -45.49 33.22 21.48
C SER A 893 -44.83 32.19 20.57
N LEU A 894 -45.30 31.97 19.34
CA LEU A 894 -44.71 30.98 18.43
C LEU A 894 -43.73 31.64 17.45
N THR A 895 -42.52 31.08 17.38
CA THR A 895 -41.52 31.46 16.39
C THR A 895 -41.87 30.85 15.03
N SER A 896 -41.36 31.43 13.92
CA SER A 896 -41.63 30.87 12.59
C SER A 896 -41.14 29.42 12.43
N LEU A 897 -40.05 29.05 13.11
CA LEU A 897 -39.52 27.68 13.17
C LEU A 897 -40.47 26.71 13.87
N ASP A 898 -40.98 27.09 15.05
CA ASP A 898 -41.90 26.25 15.82
C ASP A 898 -43.20 25.99 15.04
N TRP A 899 -43.67 27.03 14.35
CA TRP A 899 -44.83 26.94 13.49
C TRP A 899 -44.59 26.03 12.28
N ALA A 900 -43.43 26.16 11.62
CA ALA A 900 -43.08 25.33 10.47
C ALA A 900 -42.85 23.85 10.83
N LEU A 901 -42.20 23.57 11.96
CA LEU A 901 -42.07 22.21 12.48
C LEU A 901 -43.43 21.58 12.75
N THR A 902 -44.37 22.34 13.32
CA THR A 902 -45.71 21.86 13.63
C THR A 902 -46.53 21.54 12.37
N VAL A 903 -46.47 22.42 11.36
CA VAL A 903 -47.21 22.24 10.11
C VAL A 903 -46.61 21.13 9.24
N CYS A 904 -45.28 21.10 9.07
CA CYS A 904 -44.62 20.09 8.23
C CYS A 904 -44.68 18.68 8.84
N ALA A 905 -44.58 18.54 10.17
CA ALA A 905 -44.74 17.25 10.83
C ALA A 905 -46.11 16.61 10.53
N ARG A 906 -47.17 17.42 10.46
CA ARG A 906 -48.53 16.94 10.11
C ARG A 906 -48.69 16.56 8.66
N LEU A 907 -47.91 17.18 7.79
CA LEU A 907 -47.85 16.82 6.38
C LEU A 907 -46.86 15.67 6.15
N GLY A 908 -46.31 15.04 7.18
CA GLY A 908 -45.37 13.93 7.05
C GLY A 908 -43.99 14.33 6.54
N GLY A 909 -43.57 15.58 6.76
CA GLY A 909 -42.23 16.04 6.39
C GLY A 909 -41.56 16.91 7.47
N ASN A 910 -40.43 17.51 7.12
CA ASN A 910 -39.55 18.20 8.06
C ASN A 910 -39.43 19.69 7.73
N ALA A 911 -39.11 20.49 8.76
CA ALA A 911 -38.89 21.93 8.62
C ALA A 911 -37.61 22.40 9.33
N GLY A 912 -37.07 23.53 8.90
CA GLY A 912 -35.91 24.19 9.47
C GLY A 912 -35.90 25.69 9.14
N GLY A 913 -35.24 26.50 9.97
CA GLY A 913 -35.34 27.95 9.88
C GLY A 913 -34.84 28.68 11.12
N SER A 914 -35.11 29.98 11.16
CA SER A 914 -34.90 30.86 12.32
C SER A 914 -36.24 31.18 12.99
N ALA A 915 -36.18 31.96 14.08
CA ALA A 915 -37.37 32.45 14.75
C ALA A 915 -38.25 33.39 13.89
N THR A 916 -37.73 33.87 12.76
CA THR A 916 -38.35 34.88 11.87
C THR A 916 -38.64 34.36 10.46
N VAL A 917 -37.97 33.30 10.00
CA VAL A 917 -38.17 32.69 8.68
C VAL A 917 -37.97 31.19 8.78
N ALA A 918 -38.93 30.38 8.34
CA ALA A 918 -38.77 28.94 8.32
C ALA A 918 -39.32 28.30 7.04
N LYS A 919 -38.75 27.15 6.68
CA LYS A 919 -39.13 26.40 5.50
C LYS A 919 -39.31 24.94 5.87
N GLY A 920 -40.21 24.27 5.19
CA GLY A 920 -40.30 22.82 5.30
C GLY A 920 -40.99 22.15 4.14
N THR A 921 -40.98 20.83 4.16
CA THR A 921 -41.54 19.97 3.13
C THR A 921 -42.61 19.08 3.75
N GLY A 922 -43.57 18.62 2.94
CA GLY A 922 -44.60 17.69 3.37
C GLY A 922 -45.32 17.05 2.18
N SER A 923 -45.90 15.87 2.38
CA SER A 923 -46.56 15.03 1.37
C SER A 923 -48.06 14.83 1.62
N GLY A 924 -48.67 15.54 2.58
CA GLY A 924 -50.09 15.38 2.95
C GLY A 924 -51.10 15.99 1.97
N ALA A 925 -52.21 15.28 1.71
CA ALA A 925 -53.24 15.63 0.71
C ALA A 925 -54.19 16.78 1.09
N ASN A 926 -54.16 17.26 2.35
CA ASN A 926 -55.13 18.24 2.85
C ASN A 926 -54.44 19.41 3.58
N LEU A 927 -53.83 20.31 2.80
CA LEU A 927 -53.17 21.53 3.29
C LEU A 927 -54.09 22.37 4.21
N THR A 928 -55.39 22.39 3.91
CA THR A 928 -56.42 23.15 4.61
C THR A 928 -56.64 22.70 6.06
N GLU A 929 -56.50 21.39 6.32
CA GLU A 929 -56.71 20.80 7.64
C GLU A 929 -55.50 21.04 8.57
N ALA A 930 -54.29 20.97 8.00
CA ALA A 930 -53.04 21.30 8.69
C ALA A 930 -52.94 22.78 9.10
N LEU A 931 -53.74 23.66 8.48
CA LEU A 931 -53.73 25.12 8.67
C LEU A 931 -54.87 25.65 9.56
N SER A 932 -55.74 24.79 10.09
CA SER A 932 -56.88 25.23 10.90
C SER A 932 -56.46 25.84 12.26
N SER A 933 -57.00 27.04 12.56
CA SER A 933 -56.63 27.86 13.73
C SER A 933 -56.89 27.17 15.07
N GLN A 934 -57.89 26.28 15.14
CA GLN A 934 -58.23 25.53 16.36
C GLN A 934 -57.14 24.57 16.82
N ILE A 935 -56.16 24.24 15.98
CA ILE A 935 -55.16 23.21 16.31
C ILE A 935 -53.74 23.78 16.49
N LEU A 936 -53.48 25.01 16.04
CA LEU A 936 -52.18 25.69 16.21
C LEU A 936 -52.08 26.52 17.49
N GLY A 937 -53.11 26.50 18.34
CA GLY A 937 -53.11 27.21 19.63
C GLY A 937 -53.03 28.73 19.48
N ILE A 938 -53.74 29.30 18.49
CA ILE A 938 -53.86 30.75 18.26
C ILE A 938 -55.29 31.20 18.59
#